data_AF-A0A6A1VH96-F1
#
_entry.id   AF-A0A6A1VH96-F1
#
_cell.length_a   1.000
_cell.length_b   1.000
_cell.length_c   1.000
_cell.angle_alpha   90.00
_cell.angle_beta   90.00
_cell.angle_gamma   90.00
#
_symmetry.space_group_name_H-M   'P 1'
#
loop_
_entity.id
_entity.type
_entity.pdbx_description
1 polymer ?
#
loop_
_entity_poly.entity_id
_entity_poly.type
_entity_poly.pdbx_seq_one_letter_code
_entity_poly.pdbx_strand_id
1 'polypeptide(L)'
;MASAKVLNPADSIADSMPDALRQSRYHMKRCFARFAAEGKRLLKQQHIMEEVEKVIEDKHERSKVMEGLLGYILSSTKEAAVVPPYVAFAVRANPGFWEFVRVNSEDLSVDGITASEYLQFKEMFIDEDWATDENALEIDFGAIDFSTPQMTLPSSIGNGVSFISKFMTSRLHRNHLDAKTLLEYLQALNHNGENLMINGTLDTVAKLQNVLVAAEVFVSAHPKETPFENFEQRLKEWGFEKGWGSTAERVKETIRILSEALQAPDPANLELLFSRLPAVFSIVIFSPHGYFGQSDVLGLPDTGGQVVYILDQVRALEEELLLRIKQQGLHVKPQILVVTRLIPDARGTKCNQELEPIVDTKHSHILRVPFRTENGDAAVKILEHMECKPDLIIGNYSDGNLVASLMASKLGITQGTIAHALEKTKYEDSDVKWKEFDPKYHFSCQFTADVISMNAADFIITSTYQEIAGSKDRPGQYESHVAFTMPGLYRVVSGISVFDPKFNIAAPGADQSVYFPYTEKQRRLATFHPAIDELLYSKEDNKEHIGYLADKKKPIIFSMARLDTVKNITGLTEWYGKNKRLRSLVNLVIVAGFFDPSKSKDREEIAEIKKMHALIEKYQLKGQIRWIAAQTDRYRNSELYRCIADTKGAFVQPALYEAFGLTVIEAMNCGLPTFATNQGGPAEIIVDGISGYHIDPNNGDESSNKIADFFEKCKTDADYWKNISKAGLQRINECYTWKIYAKKLLNMGATYGFWRQLNKEQKLAKQRYIHMFYNLLFRNLARKLPIPSEGPQQPTSEAKTAPKQPAPALVAAPKQPAPAATVPAPALVAAPKQPAPAATVPASEQALPAVTPKPKTPEQTSTTGSQATQSAEEESAGQMASMAVAVGSGLAANMMNSVKKSTKASAILYHYPCPDGAFAALAAHLYFSAASLPALFFPNTAIPFAALARSTLSTLSPPASTPGPFLIPNTVYNPNNTAPQLPLHEIGDLYLLDFVGPSGFVQDVSSRVDRVIILDHHKTALENLSDTPTGENVIKVLDMERSGATIAFDYFKEKLNKFKINPGKKVVVDCEFDRLRPLFEYIEDGDLWRWRLPNSKAFNNGLKDLGFEYDVRLNPSLYQQLLSLDLESVINQGIVTLSHKQKLIDDALSHSYEIALGAGLFGHCLAVDADSIAELRSDLGHQLAMRSCNLKLRGIGAVIYRVPELENDQLLKISLRSVDTEDTTPISLKFGGGGHRNASSFLLSSAELERWKVRKNAQI
;
A
#
# COMPACT_ATOMS: atom_id res chain seq x y z
N MET A 1 -6.27 -34.60 15.49
CA MET A 1 -6.23 -33.74 14.30
C MET A 1 -4.94 -32.93 14.38
N ALA A 2 -4.14 -32.89 13.33
CA ALA A 2 -2.88 -32.15 13.31
C ALA A 2 -3.08 -30.82 12.55
N SER A 3 -2.49 -29.73 13.04
CA SER A 3 -2.47 -28.47 12.29
C SER A 3 -1.67 -28.67 11.01
N ALA A 4 -2.18 -28.19 9.88
CA ALA A 4 -1.37 -28.01 8.69
C ALA A 4 -0.23 -27.02 8.99
N LYS A 5 0.94 -27.21 8.36
CA LYS A 5 1.97 -26.17 8.28
C LYS A 5 1.51 -25.11 7.28
N VAL A 6 1.28 -23.89 7.76
CA VAL A 6 1.26 -22.70 6.91
C VAL A 6 2.69 -22.42 6.46
N LEU A 7 2.90 -21.97 5.22
CA LEU A 7 4.21 -21.52 4.76
C LEU A 7 4.68 -20.29 5.53
N ASN A 8 5.99 -20.19 5.74
CA ASN A 8 6.61 -18.97 6.21
C ASN A 8 6.78 -18.00 5.00
N PRO A 9 6.56 -16.68 5.13
CA PRO A 9 6.69 -15.75 3.98
C PRO A 9 8.08 -15.59 3.36
N ALA A 10 9.09 -16.36 3.80
CA ALA A 10 10.41 -16.45 3.20
C ALA A 10 10.79 -17.88 2.72
N ASP A 11 9.86 -18.85 2.81
CA ASP A 11 10.00 -20.15 2.16
C ASP A 11 9.70 -19.97 0.66
N SER A 12 10.73 -19.93 -0.20
CA SER A 12 10.52 -19.71 -1.63
C SER A 12 9.59 -20.76 -2.24
N ILE A 13 8.81 -20.36 -3.23
CA ILE A 13 7.89 -21.25 -3.95
C ILE A 13 8.69 -22.29 -4.74
N ALA A 14 9.88 -21.94 -5.24
CA ALA A 14 10.77 -22.88 -5.93
C ALA A 14 11.32 -23.97 -4.99
N ASP A 15 11.64 -23.62 -3.74
CA ASP A 15 12.18 -24.56 -2.75
C ASP A 15 11.08 -25.41 -2.08
N SER A 16 9.89 -24.82 -1.86
CA SER A 16 8.78 -25.48 -1.16
C SER A 16 7.86 -26.31 -2.06
N MET A 17 7.66 -25.93 -3.33
CA MET A 17 6.82 -26.67 -4.28
C MET A 17 7.29 -28.14 -4.51
N PRO A 18 8.59 -28.48 -4.59
CA PRO A 18 9.03 -29.87 -4.69
C PRO A 18 8.47 -30.78 -3.58
N ASP A 19 8.46 -30.34 -2.32
CA ASP A 19 7.89 -31.11 -1.22
C ASP A 19 6.36 -31.08 -1.19
N ALA A 20 5.74 -29.99 -1.66
CA ALA A 20 4.31 -29.93 -1.91
C ALA A 20 3.84 -31.00 -2.92
N LEU A 21 4.55 -31.10 -4.04
CA LEU A 21 4.29 -32.06 -5.12
C LEU A 21 4.62 -33.49 -4.68
N ARG A 22 5.65 -33.72 -3.86
CA ARG A 22 5.95 -35.05 -3.27
C ARG A 22 4.81 -35.54 -2.38
N GLN A 23 4.23 -34.69 -1.53
CA GLN A 23 3.12 -35.06 -0.64
C GLN A 23 1.85 -35.48 -1.39
N SER A 24 1.61 -34.94 -2.59
CA SER A 24 0.40 -35.20 -3.40
C SER A 24 0.71 -35.88 -4.75
N ARG A 25 1.85 -36.59 -4.87
CA ARG A 25 2.49 -36.98 -6.14
C ARG A 25 1.57 -37.69 -7.14
N TYR A 26 0.67 -38.56 -6.66
CA TYR A 26 -0.27 -39.29 -7.52
C TYR A 26 -1.28 -38.36 -8.21
N HIS A 27 -1.98 -37.53 -7.44
CA HIS A 27 -2.94 -36.57 -7.99
C HIS A 27 -2.22 -35.53 -8.86
N MET A 28 -1.05 -35.04 -8.42
CA MET A 28 -0.32 -34.03 -9.19
C MET A 28 0.20 -34.54 -10.53
N LYS A 29 0.73 -35.76 -10.63
CA LYS A 29 1.10 -36.30 -11.95
C LYS A 29 -0.13 -36.42 -12.88
N ARG A 30 -1.34 -36.61 -12.34
CA ARG A 30 -2.60 -36.54 -13.13
C ARG A 30 -3.00 -35.11 -13.50
N CYS A 31 -2.92 -34.14 -12.58
CA CYS A 31 -3.19 -32.71 -12.86
C CYS A 31 -2.25 -32.16 -13.94
N PHE A 32 -0.94 -32.36 -13.76
CA PHE A 32 0.07 -31.85 -14.68
C PHE A 32 0.02 -32.52 -16.06
N ALA A 33 -0.26 -33.82 -16.14
CA ALA A 33 -0.54 -34.47 -17.41
C ALA A 33 -1.76 -33.86 -18.13
N ARG A 34 -2.83 -33.49 -17.40
CA ARG A 34 -3.99 -32.79 -17.98
C ARG A 34 -3.69 -31.34 -18.38
N PHE A 35 -2.91 -30.60 -17.60
CA PHE A 35 -2.45 -29.26 -17.99
C PHE A 35 -1.74 -29.30 -19.36
N ALA A 36 -0.79 -30.22 -19.54
CA ALA A 36 -0.02 -30.39 -20.77
C ALA A 36 -0.78 -31.04 -21.94
N ALA A 37 -1.82 -31.85 -21.69
CA ALA A 37 -2.49 -32.67 -22.71
C ALA A 37 -3.14 -31.88 -23.88
N GLU A 38 -3.51 -30.61 -23.66
CA GLU A 38 -4.14 -29.76 -24.68
C GLU A 38 -3.15 -28.84 -25.40
N GLY A 39 -1.83 -29.03 -25.20
CA GLY A 39 -0.79 -28.28 -25.90
C GLY A 39 -0.42 -26.94 -25.24
N LYS A 40 0.12 -26.02 -26.05
CA LYS A 40 0.57 -24.70 -25.58
C LYS A 40 -0.62 -23.79 -25.27
N ARG A 41 -0.71 -23.21 -24.07
CA ARG A 41 -1.84 -22.35 -23.63
C ARG A 41 -1.57 -21.55 -22.37
N LEU A 42 -2.37 -20.51 -22.11
CA LEU A 42 -2.44 -19.82 -20.81
C LEU A 42 -3.64 -20.35 -19.99
N LEU A 43 -3.39 -20.69 -18.73
CA LEU A 43 -4.40 -21.07 -17.74
C LEU A 43 -4.55 -19.97 -16.70
N LYS A 44 -5.77 -19.48 -16.47
CA LYS A 44 -6.10 -18.59 -15.35
C LYS A 44 -6.34 -19.41 -14.10
N GLN A 45 -6.26 -18.79 -12.92
CA GLN A 45 -6.47 -19.43 -11.62
C GLN A 45 -7.72 -20.33 -11.58
N GLN A 46 -8.86 -19.89 -12.14
CA GLN A 46 -10.10 -20.67 -12.19
C GLN A 46 -9.92 -22.00 -12.95
N HIS A 47 -9.28 -21.98 -14.12
CA HIS A 47 -9.01 -23.20 -14.90
C HIS A 47 -8.06 -24.16 -14.18
N ILE A 48 -7.06 -23.63 -13.46
CA ILE A 48 -6.13 -24.43 -12.65
C ILE A 48 -6.90 -25.17 -11.54
N MET A 49 -7.78 -24.46 -10.83
CA MET A 49 -8.60 -25.02 -9.76
C MET A 49 -9.61 -26.04 -10.28
N GLU A 50 -10.28 -25.74 -11.40
CA GLU A 50 -11.19 -26.67 -12.08
C GLU A 50 -10.55 -28.01 -12.42
N GLU A 51 -9.33 -28.01 -12.97
CA GLU A 51 -8.64 -29.26 -13.33
C GLU A 51 -8.20 -30.05 -12.10
N VAL A 52 -7.87 -29.37 -10.99
CA VAL A 52 -7.67 -30.04 -9.68
C VAL A 52 -8.97 -30.66 -9.18
N GLU A 53 -10.12 -29.97 -9.31
CA GLU A 53 -11.43 -30.54 -8.95
C GLU A 53 -11.81 -31.75 -9.80
N LYS A 54 -11.48 -31.74 -11.10
CA LYS A 54 -11.72 -32.85 -12.05
C LYS A 54 -10.77 -34.05 -11.87
N VAL A 55 -9.63 -33.87 -11.18
CA VAL A 55 -8.68 -34.95 -10.88
C VAL A 55 -8.90 -35.56 -9.49
N ILE A 56 -9.32 -34.75 -8.53
CA ILE A 56 -9.57 -35.16 -7.15
C ILE A 56 -11.09 -35.13 -6.90
N GLU A 57 -11.73 -36.19 -7.40
CA GLU A 57 -13.18 -36.42 -7.29
C GLU A 57 -13.64 -36.61 -5.82
N ASP A 58 -12.80 -37.23 -4.98
CA ASP A 58 -13.08 -37.35 -3.56
C ASP A 58 -12.94 -36.00 -2.84
N LYS A 59 -14.03 -35.53 -2.24
CA LYS A 59 -14.10 -34.22 -1.58
C LYS A 59 -13.20 -34.13 -0.34
N HIS A 60 -12.95 -35.23 0.37
CA HIS A 60 -12.12 -35.22 1.57
C HIS A 60 -10.63 -35.20 1.21
N GLU A 61 -10.19 -36.00 0.23
CA GLU A 61 -8.83 -35.89 -0.32
C GLU A 61 -8.60 -34.52 -0.95
N ARG A 62 -9.59 -33.97 -1.69
CA ARG A 62 -9.47 -32.62 -2.26
C ARG A 62 -9.33 -31.55 -1.19
N SER A 63 -10.15 -31.59 -0.14
CA SER A 63 -10.04 -30.65 0.99
C SER A 63 -8.65 -30.76 1.65
N LYS A 64 -8.16 -31.98 1.91
CA LYS A 64 -6.83 -32.23 2.50
C LYS A 64 -5.66 -31.72 1.64
N VAL A 65 -5.77 -31.77 0.31
CA VAL A 65 -4.76 -31.17 -0.60
C VAL A 65 -4.86 -29.65 -0.60
N MET A 66 -6.08 -29.10 -0.57
CA MET A 66 -6.33 -27.65 -0.60
C MET A 66 -6.03 -26.93 0.73
N GLU A 67 -6.19 -27.62 1.86
CA GLU A 67 -5.77 -27.17 3.20
C GLU A 67 -4.25 -27.25 3.40
N GLY A 68 -3.54 -27.93 2.50
CA GLY A 68 -2.09 -28.13 2.55
C GLY A 68 -1.27 -27.06 1.82
N LEU A 69 0.04 -27.15 2.01
CA LEU A 69 1.09 -26.39 1.31
C LEU A 69 0.79 -26.17 -0.18
N LEU A 70 0.43 -27.24 -0.89
CA LEU A 70 0.17 -27.21 -2.32
C LEU A 70 -1.10 -26.41 -2.68
N GLY A 71 -2.15 -26.55 -1.86
CA GLY A 71 -3.37 -25.76 -1.99
C GLY A 71 -3.14 -24.27 -1.82
N TYR A 72 -2.29 -23.88 -0.87
CA TYR A 72 -1.86 -22.48 -0.72
C TYR A 72 -1.13 -21.96 -1.96
N ILE A 73 -0.18 -22.72 -2.52
CA ILE A 73 0.58 -22.31 -3.71
C ILE A 73 -0.38 -22.14 -4.91
N LEU A 74 -1.25 -23.12 -5.16
CA LEU A 74 -2.23 -23.05 -6.26
C LEU A 74 -3.27 -21.93 -6.08
N SER A 75 -3.64 -21.60 -4.83
CA SER A 75 -4.51 -20.45 -4.51
C SER A 75 -3.78 -19.09 -4.61
N SER A 76 -2.45 -19.10 -4.54
CA SER A 76 -1.58 -17.93 -4.70
C SER A 76 -1.16 -17.71 -6.17
N THR A 77 -1.21 -18.75 -7.00
CA THR A 77 -1.06 -18.65 -8.47
C THR A 77 -2.16 -17.78 -9.08
N LYS A 78 -1.77 -16.83 -9.95
CA LYS A 78 -2.73 -15.99 -10.69
C LYS A 78 -2.95 -16.49 -12.12
N GLU A 79 -1.88 -16.94 -12.78
CA GLU A 79 -1.94 -17.60 -14.08
C GLU A 79 -0.73 -18.52 -14.30
N ALA A 80 -0.88 -19.49 -15.21
CA ALA A 80 0.15 -20.45 -15.59
C ALA A 80 0.24 -20.62 -17.11
N ALA A 81 1.45 -20.47 -17.67
CA ALA A 81 1.74 -20.69 -19.08
C ALA A 81 2.19 -22.14 -19.29
N VAL A 82 1.47 -22.88 -20.13
CA VAL A 82 1.76 -24.28 -20.48
C VAL A 82 2.53 -24.31 -21.80
N VAL A 83 3.70 -24.93 -21.79
CA VAL A 83 4.51 -25.23 -22.98
C VAL A 83 5.09 -26.64 -22.79
N PRO A 84 4.42 -27.70 -23.27
CA PRO A 84 4.75 -29.08 -22.90
C PRO A 84 6.22 -29.46 -23.21
N PRO A 85 6.91 -30.18 -22.30
CA PRO A 85 6.39 -30.85 -21.09
C PRO A 85 6.23 -29.94 -19.87
N TYR A 86 6.52 -28.64 -19.96
CA TYR A 86 6.56 -27.72 -18.82
C TYR A 86 5.26 -26.94 -18.59
N VAL A 87 5.04 -26.57 -17.33
CA VAL A 87 4.03 -25.59 -16.90
C VAL A 87 4.72 -24.55 -16.02
N ALA A 88 4.75 -23.30 -16.47
CA ALA A 88 5.31 -22.16 -15.74
C ALA A 88 4.20 -21.40 -14.99
N PHE A 89 4.36 -21.14 -13.69
CA PHE A 89 3.39 -20.48 -12.83
C PHE A 89 3.87 -19.08 -12.44
N ALA A 90 2.96 -18.10 -12.48
CA ALA A 90 3.13 -16.81 -11.81
C ALA A 90 2.41 -16.86 -10.46
N VAL A 91 3.19 -16.94 -9.38
CA VAL A 91 2.69 -17.10 -8.01
C VAL A 91 2.88 -15.80 -7.26
N ARG A 92 1.80 -15.32 -6.64
CA ARG A 92 1.77 -14.07 -5.88
C ARG A 92 1.27 -14.36 -4.46
N ALA A 93 2.22 -14.68 -3.58
CA ALA A 93 1.95 -15.01 -2.19
C ALA A 93 1.46 -13.81 -1.37
N ASN A 94 1.98 -12.62 -1.64
CA ASN A 94 1.66 -11.36 -0.97
C ASN A 94 1.61 -10.19 -1.98
N PRO A 95 0.92 -9.07 -1.67
CA PRO A 95 0.95 -7.88 -2.51
C PRO A 95 2.38 -7.39 -2.78
N GLY A 96 2.70 -7.19 -4.07
CA GLY A 96 4.03 -6.80 -4.53
C GLY A 96 5.06 -7.92 -4.65
N PHE A 97 4.79 -9.12 -4.11
CA PHE A 97 5.71 -10.26 -4.15
C PHE A 97 5.26 -11.28 -5.18
N TRP A 98 6.05 -11.40 -6.26
CA TRP A 98 5.86 -12.33 -7.36
C TRP A 98 7.04 -13.27 -7.47
N GLU A 99 6.73 -14.57 -7.57
CA GLU A 99 7.69 -15.63 -7.84
C GLU A 99 7.23 -16.40 -9.09
N PHE A 100 8.20 -16.79 -9.92
CA PHE A 100 7.96 -17.55 -11.13
C PHE A 100 8.68 -18.90 -11.04
N VAL A 101 7.95 -19.99 -11.29
CA VAL A 101 8.49 -21.35 -11.23
C VAL A 101 7.99 -22.16 -12.40
N ARG A 102 8.82 -23.01 -13.01
CA ARG A 102 8.38 -24.02 -13.99
C ARG A 102 8.42 -25.41 -13.38
N VAL A 103 7.44 -26.24 -13.75
CA VAL A 103 7.34 -27.64 -13.34
C VAL A 103 7.30 -28.51 -14.58
N ASN A 104 8.09 -29.58 -14.61
CA ASN A 104 7.99 -30.61 -15.64
C ASN A 104 6.82 -31.55 -15.31
N SER A 105 5.87 -31.70 -16.24
CA SER A 105 4.66 -32.51 -16.04
C SER A 105 4.91 -34.02 -15.97
N GLU A 106 6.06 -34.51 -16.45
CA GLU A 106 6.37 -35.94 -16.49
C GLU A 106 6.99 -36.46 -15.18
N ASP A 107 7.95 -35.74 -14.60
CA ASP A 107 8.70 -36.18 -13.41
C ASP A 107 8.41 -35.38 -12.12
N LEU A 108 7.77 -34.21 -12.27
CA LEU A 108 7.51 -33.21 -11.22
C LEU A 108 8.79 -32.59 -10.62
N SER A 109 9.83 -32.44 -11.43
CA SER A 109 10.92 -31.48 -11.16
C SER A 109 10.40 -30.03 -11.23
N VAL A 110 11.01 -29.14 -10.43
CA VAL A 110 10.66 -27.73 -10.33
C VAL A 110 11.93 -26.89 -10.43
N ASP A 111 11.91 -25.86 -11.28
CA ASP A 111 12.94 -24.83 -11.34
C ASP A 111 12.32 -23.47 -10.98
N GLY A 112 13.02 -22.65 -10.20
CA GLY A 112 12.75 -21.21 -10.16
C GLY A 112 13.21 -20.54 -11.46
N ILE A 113 12.42 -19.60 -11.98
CA ILE A 113 12.71 -18.88 -13.24
C ILE A 113 12.56 -17.37 -13.07
N THR A 114 13.14 -16.62 -13.98
CA THR A 114 13.05 -15.15 -14.03
C THR A 114 11.72 -14.65 -14.62
N ALA A 115 11.43 -13.37 -14.44
CA ALA A 115 10.30 -12.71 -15.09
C ALA A 115 10.42 -12.73 -16.64
N SER A 116 11.63 -12.58 -17.19
CA SER A 116 11.87 -12.70 -18.65
C SER A 116 11.50 -14.10 -19.16
N GLU A 117 12.04 -15.16 -18.53
CA GLU A 117 11.70 -16.54 -18.88
C GLU A 117 10.18 -16.81 -18.79
N TYR A 118 9.51 -16.33 -17.73
CA TYR A 118 8.06 -16.47 -17.61
C TYR A 118 7.30 -15.79 -18.76
N LEU A 119 7.74 -14.59 -19.18
CA LEU A 119 7.11 -13.87 -20.29
C LEU A 119 7.38 -14.56 -21.64
N GLN A 120 8.57 -15.12 -21.87
CA GLN A 120 8.85 -15.98 -23.03
C GLN A 120 7.94 -17.23 -23.04
N PHE A 121 7.73 -17.88 -21.89
CA PHE A 121 6.74 -18.96 -21.73
C PHE A 121 5.30 -18.50 -22.05
N LYS A 122 4.95 -17.24 -21.73
CA LYS A 122 3.64 -16.65 -22.05
C LYS A 122 3.51 -16.21 -23.52
N GLU A 123 4.61 -15.88 -24.19
CA GLU A 123 4.67 -15.56 -25.62
C GLU A 123 4.58 -16.82 -26.51
N MET A 124 5.14 -17.94 -26.04
CA MET A 124 5.32 -19.21 -26.76
C MET A 124 4.08 -19.83 -27.43
N PHE A 125 2.86 -19.45 -27.03
CA PHE A 125 1.61 -19.93 -27.62
C PHE A 125 0.92 -18.91 -28.56
N ILE A 126 1.51 -17.72 -28.75
CA ILE A 126 1.01 -16.63 -29.60
C ILE A 126 2.01 -16.24 -30.67
N ASP A 127 3.29 -16.14 -30.31
CA ASP A 127 4.35 -15.61 -31.16
C ASP A 127 5.67 -16.35 -30.84
N GLU A 128 5.82 -17.55 -31.41
CA GLU A 128 6.93 -18.47 -31.14
C GLU A 128 8.27 -17.93 -31.64
N ASP A 129 8.27 -17.25 -32.79
CA ASP A 129 9.44 -16.55 -33.32
C ASP A 129 9.90 -15.45 -32.35
N TRP A 130 8.97 -14.60 -31.86
CA TRP A 130 9.31 -13.53 -30.90
C TRP A 130 9.80 -14.05 -29.54
N ALA A 131 9.23 -15.16 -29.03
CA ALA A 131 9.66 -15.73 -27.75
C ALA A 131 11.05 -16.37 -27.80
N THR A 132 11.54 -16.73 -29.00
CA THR A 132 12.89 -17.29 -29.23
C THR A 132 13.91 -16.27 -29.75
N ASP A 133 13.49 -15.04 -30.06
CA ASP A 133 14.42 -14.00 -30.49
C ASP A 133 15.23 -13.43 -29.30
N GLU A 134 16.53 -13.70 -29.32
CA GLU A 134 17.53 -13.13 -28.41
C GLU A 134 17.65 -11.60 -28.51
N ASN A 135 17.13 -11.00 -29.60
CA ASN A 135 17.14 -9.55 -29.86
C ASN A 135 15.82 -8.86 -29.49
N ALA A 136 14.83 -9.60 -28.97
CA ALA A 136 13.54 -9.06 -28.57
C ALA A 136 13.72 -7.99 -27.47
N LEU A 137 13.15 -6.81 -27.69
CA LEU A 137 13.34 -5.65 -26.82
C LEU A 137 12.74 -5.88 -25.42
N GLU A 138 13.59 -5.93 -24.40
CA GLU A 138 13.18 -5.95 -22.99
C GLU A 138 13.30 -4.56 -22.34
N ILE A 139 12.29 -4.21 -21.54
CA ILE A 139 12.19 -2.95 -20.81
C ILE A 139 12.39 -3.22 -19.31
N ASP A 140 13.47 -2.69 -18.76
CA ASP A 140 13.87 -2.80 -17.36
C ASP A 140 14.19 -1.41 -16.80
N PHE A 141 13.32 -0.90 -15.94
CA PHE A 141 13.54 0.32 -15.17
C PHE A 141 14.24 0.06 -13.83
N GLY A 142 14.20 -1.17 -13.31
CA GLY A 142 14.85 -1.57 -12.06
C GLY A 142 16.38 -1.55 -12.17
N ALA A 143 16.92 -1.96 -13.32
CA ALA A 143 18.34 -1.81 -13.67
C ALA A 143 18.86 -0.35 -13.64
N ILE A 144 17.96 0.65 -13.57
CA ILE A 144 18.28 2.08 -13.55
C ILE A 144 18.04 2.69 -12.14
N ASP A 145 17.48 1.92 -11.19
CA ASP A 145 17.14 2.41 -9.85
C ASP A 145 18.22 2.12 -8.80
N PHE A 146 19.41 2.66 -9.02
CA PHE A 146 20.63 2.35 -8.25
C PHE A 146 20.83 3.15 -6.94
N SER A 147 20.08 4.24 -6.69
CA SER A 147 20.26 5.08 -5.47
C SER A 147 18.99 5.39 -4.69
N THR A 148 17.81 5.02 -5.20
CA THR A 148 16.52 5.28 -4.55
C THR A 148 16.18 4.12 -3.62
N PRO A 149 16.00 4.35 -2.32
CA PRO A 149 15.61 3.30 -1.39
C PRO A 149 14.21 2.78 -1.75
N GLN A 150 14.03 1.46 -1.76
CA GLN A 150 12.72 0.82 -1.92
C GLN A 150 12.11 0.50 -0.55
N MET A 151 10.78 0.51 -0.48
CA MET A 151 10.06 -0.10 0.63
C MET A 151 10.14 -1.64 0.55
N THR A 152 9.82 -2.35 1.63
CA THR A 152 9.90 -3.83 1.68
C THR A 152 8.72 -4.51 2.36
N LEU A 153 7.82 -3.75 2.99
CA LEU A 153 6.64 -4.28 3.69
C LEU A 153 5.38 -3.94 2.88
N PRO A 154 4.47 -4.88 2.62
CA PRO A 154 3.21 -4.57 1.93
C PRO A 154 2.45 -3.43 2.60
N SER A 155 2.42 -3.41 3.94
CA SER A 155 1.77 -2.37 4.74
C SER A 155 2.34 -0.94 4.58
N SER A 156 3.52 -0.77 3.98
CA SER A 156 4.07 0.57 3.70
C SER A 156 3.79 1.08 2.29
N ILE A 157 3.31 0.24 1.37
CA ILE A 157 2.94 0.64 0.00
C ILE A 157 1.93 1.82 0.05
N GLY A 158 2.16 2.84 -0.78
CA GLY A 158 1.32 4.04 -0.82
C GLY A 158 1.58 5.09 0.27
N ASN A 159 2.65 4.94 1.07
CA ASN A 159 3.08 5.91 2.09
C ASN A 159 4.43 6.59 1.73
N GLY A 160 4.68 6.79 0.44
CA GLY A 160 5.96 7.24 -0.11
C GLY A 160 6.56 8.48 0.54
N VAL A 161 5.77 9.54 0.79
CA VAL A 161 6.25 10.77 1.47
C VAL A 161 6.92 10.47 2.81
N SER A 162 6.29 9.65 3.66
CA SER A 162 6.82 9.42 5.00
C SER A 162 8.06 8.51 4.98
N PHE A 163 8.17 7.65 3.96
CA PHE A 163 9.37 6.87 3.71
C PHE A 163 10.54 7.75 3.24
N ILE A 164 10.35 8.64 2.25
CA ILE A 164 11.42 9.56 1.83
C ILE A 164 11.79 10.55 2.93
N SER A 165 10.85 10.98 3.77
CA SER A 165 11.13 11.88 4.89
C SER A 165 12.12 11.26 5.88
N LYS A 166 11.91 9.99 6.25
CA LYS A 166 12.84 9.22 7.10
C LYS A 166 14.24 9.09 6.48
N PHE A 167 14.31 8.83 5.17
CA PHE A 167 15.59 8.69 4.47
C PHE A 167 16.33 10.04 4.28
N MET A 168 15.61 11.11 3.96
CA MET A 168 16.16 12.47 3.88
C MET A 168 16.68 12.94 5.24
N THR A 169 15.93 12.70 6.32
CA THR A 169 16.40 12.91 7.70
C THR A 169 17.74 12.22 7.96
N SER A 170 17.86 10.92 7.63
CA SER A 170 19.10 10.16 7.83
C SER A 170 20.28 10.72 7.01
N ARG A 171 20.03 11.14 5.76
CA ARG A 171 21.04 11.80 4.90
C ARG A 171 21.47 13.17 5.42
N LEU A 172 20.52 14.04 5.75
CA LEU A 172 20.79 15.38 6.28
C LEU A 172 21.60 15.35 7.58
N HIS A 173 21.36 14.36 8.45
CA HIS A 173 22.14 14.18 9.68
C HIS A 173 23.56 13.67 9.43
N ARG A 174 23.76 12.77 8.45
CA ARG A 174 25.05 12.09 8.20
C ARG A 174 25.96 12.81 7.21
N ASN A 175 25.44 13.71 6.38
CA ASN A 175 26.17 14.25 5.23
C ASN A 175 26.04 15.78 5.11
N HIS A 176 27.16 16.49 5.35
CA HIS A 176 27.25 17.94 5.16
C HIS A 176 26.94 18.41 3.72
N LEU A 177 27.11 17.55 2.71
CA LEU A 177 26.76 17.88 1.32
C LEU A 177 25.24 17.96 1.14
N ASP A 178 24.47 17.05 1.76
CA ASP A 178 23.00 17.03 1.66
C ASP A 178 22.38 18.20 2.44
N ALA A 179 22.97 18.57 3.59
CA ALA A 179 22.61 19.79 4.32
C ALA A 179 22.92 21.07 3.50
N LYS A 180 23.97 21.06 2.69
CA LYS A 180 24.25 22.14 1.71
C LYS A 180 23.23 22.17 0.58
N THR A 181 22.73 21.03 0.11
CA THR A 181 21.63 20.99 -0.87
C THR A 181 20.33 21.56 -0.30
N LEU A 182 20.03 21.36 1.00
CA LEU A 182 18.88 22.03 1.64
C LEU A 182 19.05 23.56 1.69
N LEU A 183 20.26 24.05 1.95
CA LEU A 183 20.57 25.48 1.90
C LEU A 183 20.39 26.04 0.47
N GLU A 184 20.95 25.38 -0.54
CA GLU A 184 20.82 25.77 -1.95
C GLU A 184 19.38 25.74 -2.43
N TYR A 185 18.57 24.78 -1.97
CA TYR A 185 17.13 24.73 -2.23
C TYR A 185 16.41 25.96 -1.65
N LEU A 186 16.68 26.32 -0.39
CA LEU A 186 16.08 27.47 0.28
C LEU A 186 16.49 28.81 -0.36
N GLN A 187 17.75 28.94 -0.80
CA GLN A 187 18.22 30.11 -1.56
C GLN A 187 17.60 30.23 -2.97
N ALA A 188 17.18 29.11 -3.56
CA ALA A 188 16.58 29.06 -4.89
C ALA A 188 15.07 29.34 -4.90
N LEU A 189 14.42 29.51 -3.74
CA LEU A 189 13.01 29.87 -3.65
C LEU A 189 12.81 31.33 -4.08
N ASN A 190 12.09 31.53 -5.18
CA ASN A 190 11.81 32.83 -5.78
C ASN A 190 10.42 32.80 -6.41
N HIS A 191 9.70 33.92 -6.39
CA HIS A 191 8.46 34.10 -7.15
C HIS A 191 8.49 35.45 -7.90
N ASN A 192 8.33 35.40 -9.22
CA ASN A 192 8.32 36.57 -10.12
C ASN A 192 9.48 37.57 -9.92
N GLY A 193 10.66 37.08 -9.52
CA GLY A 193 11.85 37.88 -9.26
C GLY A 193 12.08 38.24 -7.79
N GLU A 194 11.06 38.14 -6.92
CA GLU A 194 11.24 38.29 -5.48
C GLU A 194 11.82 37.02 -4.86
N ASN A 195 12.95 37.13 -4.16
CA ASN A 195 13.52 36.03 -3.39
C ASN A 195 12.66 35.74 -2.14
N LEU A 196 12.60 34.47 -1.75
CA LEU A 196 11.81 33.98 -0.62
C LEU A 196 12.72 33.24 0.36
N MET A 197 12.30 33.15 1.62
CA MET A 197 13.00 32.51 2.74
C MET A 197 14.37 33.13 3.06
N ILE A 198 15.42 32.87 2.27
CA ILE A 198 16.79 33.35 2.50
C ILE A 198 17.44 33.90 1.23
N ASN A 199 18.33 34.89 1.38
CA ASN A 199 19.14 35.41 0.30
C ASN A 199 20.63 34.99 0.41
N GLY A 200 21.42 35.39 -0.59
CA GLY A 200 22.82 34.97 -0.75
C GLY A 200 23.82 35.43 0.31
N THR A 201 23.43 36.18 1.35
CA THR A 201 24.33 36.44 2.49
C THR A 201 24.52 35.20 3.38
N LEU A 202 23.52 34.30 3.41
CA LEU A 202 23.53 33.04 4.13
C LEU A 202 24.08 31.91 3.25
N ASP A 203 25.34 32.05 2.84
CA ASP A 203 26.04 31.16 1.88
C ASP A 203 26.43 29.78 2.41
N THR A 204 26.32 29.54 3.71
CA THR A 204 26.83 28.32 4.38
C THR A 204 25.92 27.89 5.54
N VAL A 205 25.80 26.57 5.74
CA VAL A 205 24.91 25.97 6.75
C VAL A 205 25.22 26.50 8.16
N ALA A 206 26.50 26.66 8.51
CA ALA A 206 26.92 27.21 9.80
C ALA A 206 26.52 28.70 9.99
N LYS A 207 26.53 29.53 8.94
CA LYS A 207 25.98 30.90 9.02
C LYS A 207 24.47 30.85 9.26
N LEU A 208 23.75 30.03 8.47
CA LEU A 208 22.30 29.88 8.62
C LEU A 208 21.92 29.43 10.04
N GLN A 209 22.54 28.37 10.58
CA GLN A 209 22.30 27.88 11.95
C GLN A 209 22.52 28.98 13.01
N ASN A 210 23.67 29.67 12.97
CA ASN A 210 23.99 30.74 13.92
C ASN A 210 22.97 31.90 13.86
N VAL A 211 22.53 32.26 12.66
CA VAL A 211 21.62 33.40 12.42
C VAL A 211 20.16 33.03 12.72
N LEU A 212 19.73 31.78 12.51
CA LEU A 212 18.41 31.27 12.92
C LEU A 212 18.19 31.40 14.44
N VAL A 213 19.19 31.06 15.26
CA VAL A 213 19.10 31.19 16.73
C VAL A 213 18.94 32.65 17.16
N ALA A 214 19.70 33.57 16.54
CA ALA A 214 19.57 35.00 16.81
C ALA A 214 18.19 35.55 16.39
N ALA A 215 17.66 35.06 15.26
CA ALA A 215 16.35 35.45 14.76
C ALA A 215 15.19 34.90 15.61
N GLU A 216 15.27 33.66 16.10
CA GLU A 216 14.24 33.11 17.01
C GLU A 216 14.13 33.96 18.29
N VAL A 217 15.26 34.34 18.89
CA VAL A 217 15.29 35.20 20.08
C VAL A 217 14.71 36.60 19.78
N PHE A 218 15.08 37.21 18.65
CA PHE A 218 14.58 38.53 18.24
C PHE A 218 13.07 38.52 17.96
N VAL A 219 12.56 37.54 17.22
CA VAL A 219 11.12 37.42 16.94
C VAL A 219 10.34 37.07 18.20
N SER A 220 10.90 36.28 19.11
CA SER A 220 10.28 35.95 20.41
C SER A 220 10.09 37.16 21.35
N ALA A 221 10.78 38.28 21.12
CA ALA A 221 10.57 39.51 21.86
C ALA A 221 9.31 40.29 21.44
N HIS A 222 8.68 39.91 20.31
CA HIS A 222 7.48 40.57 19.79
C HIS A 222 6.20 39.85 20.23
N PRO A 223 5.07 40.57 20.44
CA PRO A 223 3.76 39.95 20.64
C PRO A 223 3.39 38.98 19.50
N LYS A 224 2.77 37.83 19.84
CA LYS A 224 2.42 36.75 18.90
C LYS A 224 1.83 37.23 17.57
N GLU A 225 0.86 38.14 17.63
CA GLU A 225 0.09 38.65 16.49
C GLU A 225 0.77 39.83 15.75
N THR A 226 2.00 40.22 16.10
CA THR A 226 2.70 41.31 15.42
C THR A 226 2.93 40.95 13.95
N PRO A 227 2.47 41.76 12.97
CA PRO A 227 2.68 41.50 11.55
C PRO A 227 4.16 41.49 11.15
N PHE A 228 4.52 40.67 10.17
CA PHE A 228 5.90 40.51 9.67
C PHE A 228 6.53 41.84 9.23
N GLU A 229 5.75 42.70 8.59
CA GLU A 229 6.15 44.00 8.03
C GLU A 229 6.76 44.93 9.10
N ASN A 230 6.35 44.79 10.36
CA ASN A 230 6.86 45.59 11.48
C ASN A 230 8.32 45.26 11.86
N PHE A 231 8.84 44.08 11.46
CA PHE A 231 10.19 43.64 11.77
C PHE A 231 10.96 43.05 10.56
N GLU A 232 10.35 43.04 9.36
CA GLU A 232 10.93 42.59 8.08
C GLU A 232 12.33 43.14 7.87
N GLN A 233 12.53 44.47 7.99
CA GLN A 233 13.81 45.11 7.71
C GLN A 233 14.96 44.48 8.51
N ARG A 234 14.74 44.17 9.80
CA ARG A 234 15.78 43.61 10.66
C ARG A 234 16.09 42.15 10.34
N LEU A 235 15.10 41.38 9.92
CA LEU A 235 15.32 40.02 9.42
C LEU A 235 16.05 40.04 8.06
N LYS A 236 15.75 41.02 7.20
CA LYS A 236 16.41 41.22 5.89
C LYS A 236 17.88 41.64 6.02
N GLU A 237 18.22 42.47 7.00
CA GLU A 237 19.62 42.76 7.40
C GLU A 237 20.41 41.50 7.79
N TRP A 238 19.73 40.43 8.20
CA TRP A 238 20.32 39.13 8.54
C TRP A 238 20.21 38.08 7.42
N GLY A 239 19.69 38.44 6.25
CA GLY A 239 19.59 37.54 5.09
C GLY A 239 18.27 36.78 4.95
N PHE A 240 17.27 37.07 5.79
CA PHE A 240 15.94 36.48 5.67
C PHE A 240 15.02 37.33 4.78
N GLU A 241 14.40 36.70 3.80
CA GLU A 241 13.39 37.31 2.93
C GLU A 241 11.97 36.92 3.39
N LYS A 242 10.95 37.25 2.60
CA LYS A 242 9.53 36.94 2.92
C LYS A 242 9.24 35.44 2.85
N GLY A 243 8.16 35.01 3.51
CA GLY A 243 7.62 33.64 3.43
C GLY A 243 7.60 32.83 4.74
N TRP A 244 8.28 33.29 5.80
CA TRP A 244 8.36 32.58 7.09
C TRP A 244 7.03 32.52 7.85
N GLY A 245 6.19 33.54 7.69
CA GLY A 245 4.95 33.71 8.43
C GLY A 245 4.39 35.13 8.34
N SER A 246 3.08 35.26 8.48
CA SER A 246 2.38 36.56 8.54
C SER A 246 2.47 37.26 9.90
N THR A 247 2.73 36.52 10.98
CA THR A 247 2.84 37.05 12.35
C THR A 247 4.10 36.54 13.04
N ALA A 248 4.57 37.26 14.07
CA ALA A 248 5.73 36.89 14.87
C ALA A 248 5.68 35.45 15.40
N GLU A 249 4.53 34.97 15.87
CA GLU A 249 4.38 33.57 16.27
C GLU A 249 4.66 32.61 15.10
N ARG A 250 4.04 32.85 13.94
CA ARG A 250 4.20 31.97 12.77
C ARG A 250 5.62 31.97 12.23
N VAL A 251 6.26 33.14 12.21
CA VAL A 251 7.67 33.31 11.81
C VAL A 251 8.59 32.55 12.76
N LYS A 252 8.41 32.72 14.08
CA LYS A 252 9.20 32.02 15.10
C LYS A 252 9.06 30.50 14.97
N GLU A 253 7.85 29.97 14.80
CA GLU A 253 7.64 28.54 14.55
C GLU A 253 8.46 28.05 13.34
N THR A 254 8.37 28.74 12.20
CA THR A 254 9.02 28.28 10.95
C THR A 254 10.55 28.39 11.02
N ILE A 255 11.08 29.45 11.66
CA ILE A 255 12.52 29.60 11.98
C ILE A 255 12.97 28.44 12.88
N ARG A 256 12.23 28.17 13.96
CA ARG A 256 12.56 27.10 14.91
C ARG A 256 12.53 25.72 14.24
N ILE A 257 11.54 25.42 13.42
CA ILE A 257 11.42 24.13 12.71
C ILE A 257 12.61 23.92 11.75
N LEU A 258 13.05 24.95 11.03
CA LEU A 258 14.27 24.85 10.22
C LEU A 258 15.53 24.68 11.08
N SER A 259 15.60 25.37 12.24
CA SER A 259 16.70 25.24 13.20
C SER A 259 16.79 23.81 13.76
N GLU A 260 15.67 23.23 14.20
CA GLU A 260 15.57 21.83 14.64
C GLU A 260 15.95 20.88 13.50
N ALA A 261 15.38 21.06 12.30
CA ALA A 261 15.68 20.24 11.12
C ALA A 261 17.14 20.33 10.61
N LEU A 262 17.92 21.32 11.05
CA LEU A 262 19.35 21.45 10.77
C LEU A 262 20.27 21.04 11.94
N GLN A 263 19.73 20.81 13.14
CA GLN A 263 20.49 20.43 14.34
C GLN A 263 20.26 18.96 14.73
N ALA A 264 18.99 18.55 14.79
CA ALA A 264 18.54 17.21 15.09
C ALA A 264 17.38 16.86 14.13
N PRO A 265 17.68 16.50 12.87
CA PRO A 265 16.64 16.25 11.89
C PRO A 265 15.78 15.06 12.31
N ASP A 266 14.47 15.24 12.33
CA ASP A 266 13.48 14.16 12.48
C ASP A 266 12.46 14.21 11.33
N PRO A 267 11.78 13.09 11.00
CA PRO A 267 10.93 13.02 9.82
C PRO A 267 9.69 13.90 9.91
N ALA A 268 9.15 14.10 11.13
CA ALA A 268 7.92 14.86 11.33
C ALA A 268 8.18 16.38 11.25
N ASN A 269 9.29 16.86 11.82
CA ASN A 269 9.72 18.25 11.61
C ASN A 269 10.10 18.51 10.14
N LEU A 270 10.69 17.54 9.43
CA LEU A 270 11.01 17.70 8.01
C LEU A 270 9.74 17.77 7.14
N GLU A 271 8.74 16.92 7.37
CA GLU A 271 7.43 17.03 6.72
C GLU A 271 6.72 18.37 7.08
N LEU A 272 6.82 18.80 8.33
CA LEU A 272 6.25 20.06 8.80
C LEU A 272 6.94 21.27 8.15
N LEU A 273 8.26 21.23 7.94
CA LEU A 273 9.02 22.23 7.20
C LEU A 273 8.52 22.34 5.76
N PHE A 274 8.50 21.24 5.00
CA PHE A 274 8.02 21.27 3.60
C PHE A 274 6.55 21.65 3.48
N SER A 275 5.71 21.39 4.50
CA SER A 275 4.33 21.89 4.54
C SER A 275 4.21 23.42 4.72
N ARG A 276 5.27 24.06 5.23
CA ARG A 276 5.34 25.52 5.49
C ARG A 276 6.07 26.31 4.41
N LEU A 277 6.93 25.68 3.60
CA LEU A 277 7.72 26.41 2.59
C LEU A 277 6.85 26.98 1.46
N PRO A 278 7.12 28.23 1.01
CA PRO A 278 6.42 28.88 -0.10
C PRO A 278 6.95 28.37 -1.45
N ALA A 279 6.74 27.08 -1.72
CA ALA A 279 7.37 26.37 -2.84
C ALA A 279 6.41 26.04 -4.01
N VAL A 280 5.11 26.34 -3.89
CA VAL A 280 4.10 26.10 -4.93
C VAL A 280 3.06 27.23 -4.90
N PHE A 281 2.90 27.91 -6.04
CA PHE A 281 1.89 28.96 -6.28
C PHE A 281 1.14 28.72 -7.61
N SER A 282 1.86 28.22 -8.61
CA SER A 282 1.42 28.08 -10.01
C SER A 282 1.38 26.61 -10.41
N ILE A 283 0.18 26.08 -10.65
CA ILE A 283 -0.06 24.65 -10.95
C ILE A 283 -0.65 24.48 -12.36
N VAL A 284 -0.16 23.49 -13.10
CA VAL A 284 -0.75 23.06 -14.38
C VAL A 284 -1.25 21.64 -14.26
N ILE A 285 -2.50 21.40 -14.67
CA ILE A 285 -3.19 20.12 -14.58
C ILE A 285 -3.61 19.68 -15.97
N PHE A 286 -3.06 18.59 -16.50
CA PHE A 286 -3.38 18.10 -17.83
C PHE A 286 -4.55 17.10 -17.80
N SER A 287 -5.55 17.33 -18.68
CA SER A 287 -6.65 16.40 -18.97
C SER A 287 -7.09 16.57 -20.44
N PRO A 288 -6.33 16.07 -21.43
CA PRO A 288 -6.53 16.39 -22.85
C PRO A 288 -7.80 15.77 -23.49
N HIS A 289 -8.17 14.55 -23.13
CA HIS A 289 -9.36 13.87 -23.68
C HIS A 289 -10.71 14.37 -23.11
N GLY A 290 -11.80 13.91 -23.73
CA GLY A 290 -13.17 14.20 -23.31
C GLY A 290 -13.67 15.61 -23.65
N TYR A 291 -14.91 15.89 -23.29
CA TYR A 291 -15.53 17.22 -23.36
C TYR A 291 -15.33 17.93 -22.02
N PHE A 292 -14.13 18.41 -21.73
CA PHE A 292 -13.85 19.03 -20.44
C PHE A 292 -14.55 20.41 -20.31
N GLY A 293 -15.44 20.54 -19.33
CA GLY A 293 -16.26 21.73 -19.08
C GLY A 293 -17.08 21.62 -17.79
N GLN A 294 -17.84 22.66 -17.46
CA GLN A 294 -18.48 22.81 -16.14
C GLN A 294 -20.00 22.60 -16.14
N SER A 295 -20.64 22.62 -17.31
CA SER A 295 -22.06 22.32 -17.52
C SER A 295 -22.23 21.50 -18.79
N ASP A 296 -23.33 20.76 -18.89
CA ASP A 296 -23.81 20.12 -20.13
C ASP A 296 -22.88 19.05 -20.78
N VAL A 297 -21.80 18.68 -20.08
CA VAL A 297 -20.77 17.74 -20.57
C VAL A 297 -20.83 16.33 -19.97
N LEU A 298 -21.38 16.15 -18.78
CA LEU A 298 -21.36 14.86 -18.09
C LEU A 298 -22.24 13.82 -18.82
N GLY A 299 -21.65 12.68 -19.17
CA GLY A 299 -22.31 11.64 -19.96
C GLY A 299 -22.09 11.76 -21.48
N LEU A 300 -21.35 12.77 -21.94
CA LEU A 300 -20.75 12.75 -23.29
C LEU A 300 -19.63 11.69 -23.37
N PRO A 301 -19.24 11.24 -24.58
CA PRO A 301 -18.13 10.30 -24.75
C PRO A 301 -16.87 10.76 -24.02
N ASP A 302 -16.18 9.82 -23.39
CA ASP A 302 -14.94 10.02 -22.63
C ASP A 302 -15.05 11.10 -21.53
N THR A 303 -16.27 11.39 -21.05
CA THR A 303 -16.55 12.52 -20.15
C THR A 303 -17.35 12.09 -18.91
N GLY A 304 -16.64 11.90 -17.80
CA GLY A 304 -17.22 11.38 -16.56
C GLY A 304 -16.46 11.82 -15.30
N GLY A 305 -16.25 10.89 -14.37
CA GLY A 305 -15.75 11.17 -13.02
C GLY A 305 -14.44 11.97 -12.94
N GLN A 306 -13.54 11.83 -13.92
CA GLN A 306 -12.30 12.62 -14.02
C GLN A 306 -12.55 14.13 -14.09
N VAL A 307 -13.61 14.57 -14.79
CA VAL A 307 -13.95 16.01 -14.87
C VAL A 307 -14.43 16.53 -13.51
N VAL A 308 -15.27 15.76 -12.81
CA VAL A 308 -15.75 16.11 -11.46
C VAL A 308 -14.59 16.15 -10.46
N TYR A 309 -13.73 15.11 -10.49
CA TYR A 309 -12.52 15.02 -9.66
C TYR A 309 -11.64 16.25 -9.85
N ILE A 310 -11.31 16.64 -11.08
CA ILE A 310 -10.41 17.76 -11.35
C ILE A 310 -11.06 19.10 -10.97
N LEU A 311 -12.36 19.31 -11.21
CA LEU A 311 -13.03 20.55 -10.82
C LEU A 311 -13.09 20.73 -9.28
N ASP A 312 -13.38 19.66 -8.53
CA ASP A 312 -13.39 19.73 -7.06
C ASP A 312 -11.96 19.80 -6.47
N GLN A 313 -11.01 19.08 -7.06
CA GLN A 313 -9.57 19.17 -6.76
C GLN A 313 -9.07 20.63 -6.88
N VAL A 314 -9.38 21.31 -7.99
CA VAL A 314 -8.92 22.68 -8.25
C VAL A 314 -9.45 23.66 -7.21
N ARG A 315 -10.73 23.59 -6.85
CA ARG A 315 -11.33 24.43 -5.79
C ARG A 315 -10.60 24.29 -4.46
N ALA A 316 -10.37 23.04 -4.03
CA ALA A 316 -9.70 22.77 -2.76
C ALA A 316 -8.20 23.11 -2.77
N LEU A 317 -7.53 22.96 -3.92
CA LEU A 317 -6.16 23.44 -4.10
C LEU A 317 -6.07 24.96 -4.03
N GLU A 318 -6.99 25.71 -4.66
CA GLU A 318 -6.99 27.17 -4.57
C GLU A 318 -7.28 27.65 -3.13
N GLU A 319 -8.23 27.03 -2.41
CA GLU A 319 -8.51 27.36 -1.01
C GLU A 319 -7.28 27.15 -0.11
N GLU A 320 -6.62 25.99 -0.20
CA GLU A 320 -5.43 25.67 0.60
C GLU A 320 -4.20 26.52 0.16
N LEU A 321 -4.03 26.84 -1.13
CA LEU A 321 -2.99 27.77 -1.59
C LEU A 321 -3.21 29.17 -1.03
N LEU A 322 -4.42 29.74 -1.15
CA LEU A 322 -4.76 31.05 -0.59
C LEU A 322 -4.54 31.09 0.93
N LEU A 323 -4.84 29.99 1.63
CA LEU A 323 -4.59 29.83 3.06
C LEU A 323 -3.08 29.83 3.38
N ARG A 324 -2.27 29.05 2.65
CA ARG A 324 -0.81 28.96 2.85
C ARG A 324 -0.11 30.28 2.56
N ILE A 325 -0.38 30.90 1.41
CA ILE A 325 0.17 32.19 0.98
C ILE A 325 -0.11 33.26 2.04
N LYS A 326 -1.36 33.33 2.53
CA LYS A 326 -1.73 34.23 3.64
C LYS A 326 -0.96 33.90 4.92
N GLN A 327 -0.88 32.63 5.32
CA GLN A 327 -0.16 32.22 6.52
C GLN A 327 1.35 32.54 6.45
N GLN A 328 1.94 32.51 5.27
CA GLN A 328 3.37 32.78 4.99
C GLN A 328 3.73 34.28 4.98
N GLY A 329 2.75 35.19 5.06
CA GLY A 329 2.99 36.64 4.95
C GLY A 329 3.20 37.10 3.50
N LEU A 330 2.57 36.41 2.54
CA LEU A 330 2.71 36.69 1.11
C LEU A 330 1.41 37.26 0.51
N HIS A 331 1.54 37.98 -0.60
CA HIS A 331 0.42 38.57 -1.35
C HIS A 331 0.36 38.06 -2.81
N VAL A 332 1.01 36.93 -3.08
CA VAL A 332 0.99 36.23 -4.37
C VAL A 332 -0.44 35.82 -4.71
N LYS A 333 -0.83 35.95 -5.98
CA LYS A 333 -2.05 35.33 -6.50
C LYS A 333 -1.67 33.92 -6.98
N PRO A 334 -2.19 32.84 -6.36
CA PRO A 334 -1.98 31.50 -6.91
C PRO A 334 -2.64 31.39 -8.29
N GLN A 335 -2.16 30.49 -9.13
CA GLN A 335 -2.75 30.22 -10.44
C GLN A 335 -2.88 28.72 -10.67
N ILE A 336 -4.03 28.27 -11.16
CA ILE A 336 -4.23 26.87 -11.56
C ILE A 336 -4.82 26.82 -12.96
N LEU A 337 -4.09 26.23 -13.90
CA LEU A 337 -4.55 26.02 -15.28
C LEU A 337 -4.86 24.54 -15.53
N VAL A 338 -6.13 24.24 -15.83
CA VAL A 338 -6.55 22.92 -16.32
C VAL A 338 -6.43 22.92 -17.85
N VAL A 339 -5.40 22.26 -18.36
CA VAL A 339 -5.08 22.24 -19.79
C VAL A 339 -5.73 21.03 -20.48
N THR A 340 -6.58 21.32 -21.46
CA THR A 340 -7.43 20.33 -22.15
C THR A 340 -7.57 20.66 -23.65
N ARG A 341 -8.31 19.85 -24.41
CA ARG A 341 -8.55 20.05 -25.85
C ARG A 341 -9.55 21.18 -26.12
N LEU A 342 -9.26 22.02 -27.11
CA LEU A 342 -10.27 22.87 -27.77
C LEU A 342 -11.02 22.06 -28.83
N ILE A 343 -12.35 22.04 -28.74
CA ILE A 343 -13.27 21.32 -29.64
C ILE A 343 -14.16 22.36 -30.35
N PRO A 344 -13.95 22.66 -31.64
CA PRO A 344 -14.74 23.68 -32.35
C PRO A 344 -16.24 23.35 -32.45
N ASP A 345 -16.59 22.08 -32.75
CA ASP A 345 -17.96 21.55 -32.63
C ASP A 345 -18.28 21.25 -31.16
N ALA A 346 -18.60 22.29 -30.39
CA ALA A 346 -18.87 22.17 -28.96
C ALA A 346 -20.28 21.62 -28.64
N ARG A 347 -21.17 21.44 -29.61
CA ARG A 347 -22.51 20.82 -29.44
C ARG A 347 -23.40 21.41 -28.33
N GLY A 348 -23.24 22.71 -28.05
CA GLY A 348 -23.96 23.42 -26.97
C GLY A 348 -23.18 23.54 -25.66
N THR A 349 -22.07 22.80 -25.51
CA THR A 349 -21.10 22.99 -24.41
C THR A 349 -20.21 24.21 -24.67
N LYS A 350 -19.32 24.53 -23.72
CA LYS A 350 -18.29 25.56 -23.86
C LYS A 350 -16.94 25.04 -24.38
N CYS A 351 -16.83 23.81 -24.87
CA CYS A 351 -15.53 23.22 -25.23
C CYS A 351 -14.81 23.89 -26.41
N ASN A 352 -15.44 24.86 -27.09
CA ASN A 352 -14.83 25.75 -28.09
C ASN A 352 -14.22 27.03 -27.49
N GLN A 353 -14.46 27.35 -26.22
CA GLN A 353 -13.93 28.54 -25.55
C GLN A 353 -12.51 28.27 -25.06
N GLU A 354 -11.54 29.04 -25.56
CA GLU A 354 -10.11 28.86 -25.25
C GLU A 354 -9.78 29.05 -23.76
N LEU A 355 -10.41 30.01 -23.08
CA LEU A 355 -10.24 30.23 -21.65
C LEU A 355 -11.60 30.30 -20.94
N GLU A 356 -11.77 29.55 -19.86
CA GLU A 356 -12.99 29.54 -19.04
C GLU A 356 -12.63 29.58 -17.53
N PRO A 357 -13.04 30.61 -16.76
CA PRO A 357 -12.86 30.63 -15.30
C PRO A 357 -13.62 29.50 -14.60
N ILE A 358 -13.01 28.91 -13.57
CA ILE A 358 -13.60 27.79 -12.83
C ILE A 358 -14.56 28.33 -11.75
N VAL A 359 -15.78 27.80 -11.72
CA VAL A 359 -16.84 28.22 -10.79
C VAL A 359 -16.43 27.89 -9.35
N ASP A 360 -16.69 28.84 -8.45
CA ASP A 360 -16.27 28.85 -7.04
C ASP A 360 -14.75 29.00 -6.82
N THR A 361 -14.04 29.57 -7.81
CA THR A 361 -12.62 29.95 -7.72
C THR A 361 -12.41 31.42 -8.13
N LYS A 362 -11.22 31.98 -7.86
CA LYS A 362 -10.84 33.38 -8.15
C LYS A 362 -9.74 33.51 -9.19
N HIS A 363 -8.88 32.51 -9.34
CA HIS A 363 -7.67 32.56 -10.14
C HIS A 363 -7.47 31.31 -11.01
N SER A 364 -8.33 30.31 -10.87
CA SER A 364 -8.24 29.03 -11.56
C SER A 364 -9.07 29.00 -12.86
N HIS A 365 -8.48 28.46 -13.93
CA HIS A 365 -9.05 28.52 -15.29
C HIS A 365 -8.87 27.19 -16.04
N ILE A 366 -9.80 26.90 -16.95
CA ILE A 366 -9.65 25.87 -17.99
C ILE A 366 -9.03 26.55 -19.21
N LEU A 367 -7.87 26.05 -19.67
CA LEU A 367 -7.19 26.46 -20.89
C LEU A 367 -7.33 25.37 -21.97
N ARG A 368 -8.01 25.68 -23.07
CA ARG A 368 -8.29 24.75 -24.16
C ARG A 368 -7.36 24.99 -25.34
N VAL A 369 -6.49 24.02 -25.62
CA VAL A 369 -5.55 24.07 -26.75
C VAL A 369 -6.05 23.13 -27.86
N PRO A 370 -6.19 23.59 -29.12
CA PRO A 370 -6.59 22.70 -30.21
C PRO A 370 -5.44 21.75 -30.57
N PHE A 371 -5.77 20.52 -30.99
CA PHE A 371 -4.80 19.48 -31.38
C PHE A 371 -3.87 19.86 -32.55
N ARG A 372 -4.17 20.96 -33.26
CA ARG A 372 -3.32 21.59 -34.26
C ARG A 372 -3.35 23.11 -34.03
N THR A 373 -2.18 23.73 -34.03
CA THR A 373 -1.98 25.19 -34.04
C THR A 373 -0.90 25.52 -35.07
N GLU A 374 -0.97 26.72 -35.67
CA GLU A 374 0.04 27.16 -36.64
C GLU A 374 1.41 27.38 -35.99
N ASN A 375 1.43 27.72 -34.69
CA ASN A 375 2.65 27.93 -33.89
C ASN A 375 3.07 26.73 -33.00
N GLY A 376 2.34 25.61 -33.07
CA GLY A 376 2.82 24.26 -32.71
C GLY A 376 3.00 23.85 -31.23
N ASP A 377 2.93 24.74 -30.24
CA ASP A 377 3.39 24.40 -28.86
C ASP A 377 2.44 24.83 -27.72
N ALA A 378 1.93 23.85 -26.96
CA ALA A 378 1.12 24.11 -25.77
C ALA A 378 1.93 24.76 -24.62
N ALA A 379 3.25 24.57 -24.58
CA ALA A 379 4.09 25.19 -23.56
C ALA A 379 4.11 26.72 -23.68
N VAL A 380 4.01 27.24 -24.91
CA VAL A 380 3.96 28.68 -25.18
C VAL A 380 2.67 29.26 -24.59
N LYS A 381 1.50 28.72 -24.92
CA LYS A 381 0.21 29.19 -24.36
C LYS A 381 0.15 29.12 -22.83
N ILE A 382 0.74 28.09 -22.22
CA ILE A 382 0.80 27.98 -20.76
C ILE A 382 1.64 29.12 -20.16
N LEU A 383 2.83 29.40 -20.72
CA LEU A 383 3.70 30.47 -20.22
C LEU A 383 3.13 31.88 -20.53
N GLU A 384 2.44 32.05 -21.66
CA GLU A 384 1.71 33.27 -22.02
C GLU A 384 0.56 33.56 -21.04
N HIS A 385 -0.19 32.55 -20.61
CA HIS A 385 -1.31 32.72 -19.67
C HIS A 385 -0.90 32.81 -18.20
N MET A 386 0.19 32.16 -17.79
CA MET A 386 0.65 32.19 -16.39
C MET A 386 1.55 33.38 -16.07
N GLU A 387 2.19 33.98 -17.09
CA GLU A 387 3.28 34.99 -16.98
C GLU A 387 4.55 34.49 -16.25
N CYS A 388 4.51 33.31 -15.64
CA CYS A 388 5.61 32.64 -14.95
C CYS A 388 5.73 31.16 -15.38
N LYS A 389 6.75 30.44 -14.88
CA LYS A 389 6.77 28.97 -14.96
C LYS A 389 5.79 28.38 -13.93
N PRO A 390 5.18 27.20 -14.19
CA PRO A 390 4.51 26.44 -13.14
C PRO A 390 5.54 25.84 -12.17
N ASP A 391 5.18 25.77 -10.89
CA ASP A 391 5.99 25.13 -9.85
C ASP A 391 5.70 23.61 -9.76
N LEU A 392 4.49 23.22 -10.18
CA LEU A 392 4.00 21.84 -10.14
C LEU A 392 3.16 21.51 -11.37
N ILE A 393 3.39 20.33 -11.95
CA ILE A 393 2.61 19.78 -13.07
C ILE A 393 1.96 18.47 -12.62
N ILE A 394 0.64 18.34 -12.83
CA ILE A 394 -0.15 17.14 -12.55
C ILE A 394 -0.69 16.55 -13.86
N GLY A 395 -0.37 15.29 -14.14
CA GLY A 395 -1.03 14.53 -15.20
C GLY A 395 -2.28 13.79 -14.70
N ASN A 396 -3.25 13.58 -15.60
CA ASN A 396 -4.42 12.73 -15.37
C ASN A 396 -4.64 11.78 -16.55
N TYR A 397 -4.79 10.48 -16.28
CA TYR A 397 -4.96 9.40 -17.28
C TYR A 397 -3.82 9.31 -18.30
N SER A 398 -3.80 8.28 -19.15
CA SER A 398 -2.65 7.95 -20.00
C SER A 398 -2.16 9.11 -20.88
N ASP A 399 -3.08 9.89 -21.46
CA ASP A 399 -2.76 11.04 -22.32
C ASP A 399 -2.29 12.26 -21.52
N GLY A 400 -2.99 12.63 -20.45
CA GLY A 400 -2.58 13.75 -19.58
C GLY A 400 -1.29 13.47 -18.82
N ASN A 401 -1.06 12.22 -18.41
CA ASN A 401 0.19 11.76 -17.80
C ASN A 401 1.37 11.81 -18.78
N LEU A 402 1.17 11.45 -20.05
CA LEU A 402 2.21 11.58 -21.07
C LEU A 402 2.54 13.05 -21.39
N VAL A 403 1.51 13.89 -21.58
CA VAL A 403 1.72 15.32 -21.84
C VAL A 403 2.39 16.01 -20.64
N ALA A 404 1.98 15.68 -19.41
CA ALA A 404 2.65 16.12 -18.19
C ALA A 404 4.13 15.70 -18.14
N SER A 405 4.44 14.45 -18.52
CA SER A 405 5.82 13.93 -18.57
C SER A 405 6.70 14.70 -19.53
N LEU A 406 6.18 15.01 -20.72
CA LEU A 406 6.89 15.80 -21.72
C LEU A 406 7.05 17.27 -21.28
N MET A 407 6.02 17.85 -20.66
CA MET A 407 6.04 19.24 -20.20
C MET A 407 6.98 19.45 -19.01
N ALA A 408 6.92 18.58 -17.99
CA ALA A 408 7.82 18.59 -16.83
C ALA A 408 9.28 18.39 -17.27
N SER A 409 9.52 17.43 -18.17
CA SER A 409 10.84 17.22 -18.78
C SER A 409 11.35 18.42 -19.59
N LYS A 410 10.47 19.26 -20.15
CA LYS A 410 10.82 20.41 -20.98
C LYS A 410 11.06 21.68 -20.16
N LEU A 411 10.22 21.93 -19.15
CA LEU A 411 10.29 23.13 -18.32
C LEU A 411 11.22 22.97 -17.10
N GLY A 412 11.54 21.73 -16.73
CA GLY A 412 12.38 21.38 -15.58
C GLY A 412 11.62 21.33 -14.24
N ILE A 413 10.32 21.04 -14.27
CA ILE A 413 9.37 21.19 -13.16
C ILE A 413 9.04 19.85 -12.50
N THR A 414 8.60 19.87 -11.24
CA THR A 414 8.19 18.68 -10.47
C THR A 414 6.89 18.09 -11.04
N GLN A 415 6.82 16.77 -11.16
CA GLN A 415 5.70 16.06 -11.78
C GLN A 415 4.97 15.12 -10.81
N GLY A 416 3.69 15.38 -10.60
CA GLY A 416 2.72 14.38 -10.12
C GLY A 416 1.96 13.72 -11.26
N THR A 417 1.51 12.48 -11.07
CA THR A 417 0.57 11.80 -12.00
C THR A 417 -0.57 11.12 -11.24
N ILE A 418 -1.73 11.01 -11.92
CA ILE A 418 -2.92 10.33 -11.43
C ILE A 418 -3.42 9.42 -12.56
N ALA A 419 -3.58 8.11 -12.31
CA ALA A 419 -4.09 7.21 -13.35
C ALA A 419 -5.59 7.39 -13.60
N HIS A 420 -6.40 7.47 -12.53
CA HIS A 420 -7.87 7.28 -12.53
C HIS A 420 -8.30 5.85 -12.93
N ALA A 421 -7.66 5.26 -13.95
CA ALA A 421 -7.69 3.85 -14.28
C ALA A 421 -6.48 3.46 -15.16
N LEU A 422 -6.12 2.17 -15.15
CA LEU A 422 -5.18 1.60 -16.12
C LEU A 422 -5.88 0.49 -16.93
N GLU A 423 -6.11 0.75 -18.22
CA GLU A 423 -7.00 -0.07 -19.07
C GLU A 423 -6.54 -1.54 -19.22
N LYS A 424 -5.24 -1.80 -19.07
CA LYS A 424 -4.66 -3.17 -19.06
C LYS A 424 -5.30 -4.10 -18.02
N THR A 425 -5.94 -3.56 -16.99
CA THR A 425 -6.68 -4.33 -15.96
C THR A 425 -8.19 -4.43 -16.17
N LYS A 426 -8.75 -3.66 -17.11
CA LYS A 426 -10.16 -3.71 -17.52
C LYS A 426 -10.38 -4.66 -18.69
N TYR A 427 -9.42 -4.76 -19.60
CA TYR A 427 -9.45 -5.66 -20.74
C TYR A 427 -8.50 -6.83 -20.49
N GLU A 428 -9.04 -8.01 -20.18
CA GLU A 428 -8.24 -9.21 -19.90
C GLU A 428 -7.40 -9.63 -21.12
N ASP A 429 -6.15 -10.06 -20.87
CA ASP A 429 -5.13 -10.40 -21.87
C ASP A 429 -4.84 -9.30 -22.92
N SER A 430 -5.25 -8.05 -22.70
CA SER A 430 -5.09 -6.96 -23.68
C SER A 430 -3.65 -6.57 -23.99
N ASP A 431 -2.70 -6.95 -23.15
CA ASP A 431 -1.26 -6.85 -23.40
C ASP A 431 -0.75 -7.99 -24.29
N VAL A 432 -1.07 -9.22 -23.92
CA VAL A 432 -0.58 -10.43 -24.59
C VAL A 432 -1.28 -10.70 -25.93
N LYS A 433 -2.54 -10.27 -26.07
CA LYS A 433 -3.35 -10.29 -27.31
C LYS A 433 -3.42 -8.92 -27.99
N TRP A 434 -2.52 -7.98 -27.66
CA TRP A 434 -2.64 -6.57 -28.07
C TRP A 434 -2.93 -6.35 -29.57
N LYS A 435 -2.34 -7.17 -30.45
CA LYS A 435 -2.54 -7.12 -31.91
C LYS A 435 -4.02 -7.23 -32.34
N GLU A 436 -4.85 -7.92 -31.56
CA GLU A 436 -6.31 -8.04 -31.80
C GLU A 436 -7.07 -6.77 -31.39
N PHE A 437 -6.64 -6.12 -30.31
CA PHE A 437 -7.27 -4.93 -29.73
C PHE A 437 -6.80 -3.63 -30.39
N ASP A 438 -5.55 -3.57 -30.83
CA ASP A 438 -4.87 -2.36 -31.31
C ASP A 438 -5.61 -1.65 -32.47
N PRO A 439 -6.24 -2.33 -33.45
CA PRO A 439 -7.01 -1.67 -34.51
C PRO A 439 -8.21 -0.85 -34.03
N LYS A 440 -8.70 -1.07 -32.79
CA LYS A 440 -9.82 -0.34 -32.18
C LYS A 440 -9.41 0.54 -31.00
N TYR A 441 -8.52 0.05 -30.13
CA TYR A 441 -8.20 0.68 -28.85
C TYR A 441 -6.78 1.26 -28.78
N HIS A 442 -5.91 0.95 -29.76
CA HIS A 442 -4.53 1.46 -29.84
C HIS A 442 -3.69 1.23 -28.57
N PHE A 443 -3.88 0.09 -27.88
CA PHE A 443 -3.20 -0.23 -26.62
C PHE A 443 -1.67 -0.26 -26.73
N SER A 444 -1.09 -0.50 -27.91
CA SER A 444 0.36 -0.31 -28.13
C SER A 444 0.81 1.10 -27.77
N CYS A 445 0.05 2.12 -28.14
CA CYS A 445 0.31 3.50 -27.76
C CYS A 445 0.02 3.74 -26.28
N GLN A 446 -1.13 3.24 -25.78
CA GLN A 446 -1.56 3.52 -24.41
C GLN A 446 -0.61 2.91 -23.37
N PHE A 447 -0.30 1.61 -23.44
CA PHE A 447 0.55 0.96 -22.44
C PHE A 447 2.00 1.47 -22.51
N THR A 448 2.49 1.84 -23.70
CA THR A 448 3.78 2.55 -23.84
C THR A 448 3.74 3.91 -23.12
N ALA A 449 2.66 4.68 -23.27
CA ALA A 449 2.49 5.97 -22.60
C ALA A 449 2.37 5.84 -21.07
N ASP A 450 1.67 4.81 -20.58
CA ASP A 450 1.54 4.53 -19.14
C ASP A 450 2.90 4.18 -18.53
N VAL A 451 3.66 3.25 -19.14
CA VAL A 451 5.00 2.84 -18.68
C VAL A 451 6.00 3.99 -18.71
N ILE A 452 5.96 4.84 -19.74
CA ILE A 452 6.71 6.11 -19.79
C ILE A 452 6.36 6.99 -18.58
N SER A 453 5.07 7.19 -18.32
CA SER A 453 4.61 8.23 -17.40
C SER A 453 4.74 7.84 -15.93
N MET A 454 4.53 6.56 -15.58
CA MET A 454 4.76 6.07 -14.22
C MET A 454 6.24 6.16 -13.82
N ASN A 455 7.16 6.02 -14.78
CA ASN A 455 8.59 6.20 -14.55
C ASN A 455 9.03 7.67 -14.60
N ALA A 456 8.41 8.51 -15.44
CA ALA A 456 8.69 9.93 -15.54
C ALA A 456 8.28 10.72 -14.28
N ALA A 457 7.18 10.33 -13.64
CA ALA A 457 6.65 11.00 -12.44
C ALA A 457 7.66 11.04 -11.27
N ASP A 458 7.69 12.18 -10.56
CA ASP A 458 8.38 12.31 -9.27
C ASP A 458 7.55 11.70 -8.13
N PHE A 459 6.23 11.84 -8.20
CA PHE A 459 5.27 11.15 -7.34
C PHE A 459 4.00 10.71 -8.09
N ILE A 460 3.37 9.65 -7.62
CA ILE A 460 2.10 9.12 -8.14
C ILE A 460 1.06 9.24 -7.03
N ILE A 461 -0.09 9.86 -7.35
CA ILE A 461 -1.26 9.85 -6.48
C ILE A 461 -2.19 8.72 -6.91
N THR A 462 -2.61 7.95 -5.92
CA THR A 462 -3.68 6.94 -6.03
C THR A 462 -4.79 7.24 -5.03
N SER A 463 -6.00 6.78 -5.33
CA SER A 463 -7.16 6.95 -4.45
C SER A 463 -7.23 5.86 -3.36
N THR A 464 -6.59 4.71 -3.60
CA THR A 464 -6.66 3.50 -2.77
C THR A 464 -5.36 2.70 -2.81
N TYR A 465 -5.10 1.89 -1.78
CA TYR A 465 -4.06 0.86 -1.80
C TYR A 465 -4.33 -0.17 -2.91
N GLN A 466 -5.61 -0.53 -3.12
CA GLN A 466 -6.07 -1.43 -4.18
C GLN A 466 -5.64 -0.96 -5.59
N GLU A 467 -5.55 0.34 -5.85
CA GLU A 467 -5.06 0.89 -7.12
C GLU A 467 -3.56 0.58 -7.34
N ILE A 468 -2.75 0.61 -6.28
CA ILE A 468 -1.31 0.28 -6.35
C ILE A 468 -1.09 -1.24 -6.40
N ALA A 469 -1.44 -1.92 -5.30
CA ALA A 469 -1.04 -3.30 -5.00
C ALA A 469 -2.22 -4.22 -4.66
N GLY A 470 -3.45 -3.80 -4.95
CA GLY A 470 -4.62 -4.69 -4.96
C GLY A 470 -5.00 -5.23 -3.58
N SER A 471 -5.53 -6.46 -3.57
CA SER A 471 -5.84 -7.21 -2.36
C SER A 471 -4.86 -8.38 -2.20
N LYS A 472 -5.06 -9.25 -1.20
CA LYS A 472 -4.33 -10.51 -1.10
C LYS A 472 -4.54 -11.40 -2.33
N ASP A 473 -5.77 -11.42 -2.85
CA ASP A 473 -6.19 -12.37 -3.87
C ASP A 473 -6.07 -11.82 -5.29
N ARG A 474 -6.32 -10.52 -5.49
CA ARG A 474 -6.28 -9.83 -6.79
C ARG A 474 -5.13 -8.81 -6.86
N PRO A 475 -4.26 -8.85 -7.89
CA PRO A 475 -3.25 -7.82 -8.13
C PRO A 475 -3.80 -6.41 -8.28
N GLY A 476 -2.98 -5.41 -7.95
CA GLY A 476 -3.27 -3.99 -8.14
C GLY A 476 -3.22 -3.54 -9.60
N GLN A 477 -3.70 -2.32 -9.87
CA GLN A 477 -3.67 -1.76 -11.22
C GLN A 477 -2.22 -1.48 -11.66
N TYR A 478 -1.45 -0.76 -10.84
CA TYR A 478 -0.03 -0.54 -11.09
C TYR A 478 0.78 -1.83 -10.98
N GLU A 479 0.47 -2.70 -10.02
CA GLU A 479 1.12 -4.01 -9.86
C GLU A 479 1.07 -4.87 -11.14
N SER A 480 -0.05 -4.82 -11.90
CA SER A 480 -0.15 -5.54 -13.17
C SER A 480 0.84 -5.07 -14.25
N HIS A 481 1.54 -3.95 -14.03
CA HIS A 481 2.56 -3.38 -14.91
C HIS A 481 3.99 -3.65 -14.40
N VAL A 482 4.17 -4.37 -13.28
CA VAL A 482 5.49 -4.79 -12.76
C VAL A 482 6.22 -5.62 -13.82
N ALA A 483 5.57 -6.66 -14.34
CA ALA A 483 6.05 -7.44 -15.46
C ALA A 483 4.89 -7.83 -16.40
N PHE A 484 5.05 -7.61 -17.70
CA PHE A 484 4.09 -8.01 -18.74
C PHE A 484 4.76 -8.03 -20.12
N THR A 485 4.08 -8.52 -21.15
CA THR A 485 4.64 -8.57 -22.52
C THR A 485 3.60 -8.18 -23.56
N MET A 486 4.09 -7.56 -24.64
CA MET A 486 3.35 -7.27 -25.86
C MET A 486 4.06 -8.00 -27.01
N PRO A 487 3.68 -9.25 -27.33
CA PRO A 487 4.43 -10.11 -28.25
C PRO A 487 4.62 -9.44 -29.62
N GLY A 488 5.83 -9.50 -30.16
CA GLY A 488 6.21 -8.79 -31.39
C GLY A 488 6.34 -7.26 -31.25
N LEU A 489 6.51 -6.73 -30.04
CA LEU A 489 6.71 -5.30 -29.78
C LEU A 489 7.75 -5.02 -28.69
N TYR A 490 7.52 -5.47 -27.46
CA TYR A 490 8.49 -5.48 -26.34
C TYR A 490 8.04 -6.37 -25.19
N ARG A 491 8.99 -6.82 -24.36
CA ARG A 491 8.75 -7.36 -23.02
C ARG A 491 8.98 -6.26 -21.98
N VAL A 492 8.25 -6.28 -20.88
CA VAL A 492 8.48 -5.44 -19.70
C VAL A 492 8.82 -6.38 -18.55
N VAL A 493 10.10 -6.45 -18.20
CA VAL A 493 10.60 -7.34 -17.13
C VAL A 493 10.64 -6.64 -15.77
N SER A 494 10.77 -5.31 -15.79
CA SER A 494 10.62 -4.44 -14.62
C SER A 494 10.06 -3.08 -15.08
N GLY A 495 8.73 -2.96 -15.09
CA GLY A 495 8.02 -1.76 -15.52
C GLY A 495 7.82 -0.74 -14.41
N ILE A 496 7.54 -1.21 -13.19
CA ILE A 496 7.34 -0.40 -12.00
C ILE A 496 7.52 -1.27 -10.74
N SER A 497 7.93 -0.68 -9.62
CA SER A 497 7.88 -1.32 -8.30
C SER A 497 6.71 -0.75 -7.51
N VAL A 498 5.84 -1.59 -6.95
CA VAL A 498 4.78 -1.12 -6.01
C VAL A 498 5.37 -0.60 -4.70
N PHE A 499 6.63 -0.93 -4.42
CA PHE A 499 7.40 -0.44 -3.28
C PHE A 499 8.19 0.85 -3.59
N ASP A 500 8.06 1.40 -4.80
CA ASP A 500 8.70 2.66 -5.17
C ASP A 500 8.14 3.80 -4.29
N PRO A 501 8.99 4.55 -3.58
CA PRO A 501 8.54 5.59 -2.66
C PRO A 501 7.97 6.83 -3.36
N LYS A 502 7.75 6.81 -4.69
CA LYS A 502 6.90 7.76 -5.40
C LYS A 502 5.39 7.56 -5.13
N PHE A 503 4.96 6.35 -4.74
CA PHE A 503 3.54 6.03 -4.58
C PHE A 503 2.94 6.61 -3.30
N ASN A 504 1.83 7.35 -3.44
CA ASN A 504 1.11 7.96 -2.33
C ASN A 504 -0.40 7.78 -2.46
N ILE A 505 -1.06 7.46 -1.35
CA ILE A 505 -2.52 7.40 -1.25
C ILE A 505 -3.05 8.76 -0.76
N ALA A 506 -3.74 9.47 -1.65
CA ALA A 506 -4.53 10.65 -1.32
C ALA A 506 -5.93 10.44 -1.90
N ALA A 507 -6.80 9.83 -1.10
CA ALA A 507 -8.19 9.63 -1.46
C ALA A 507 -8.92 10.98 -1.63
N PRO A 508 -9.72 11.16 -2.70
CA PRO A 508 -10.57 12.33 -2.85
C PRO A 508 -11.73 12.30 -1.86
N GLY A 509 -12.42 13.44 -1.73
CA GLY A 509 -13.66 13.54 -0.95
C GLY A 509 -14.91 13.64 -1.83
N ALA A 510 -16.01 14.04 -1.22
CA ALA A 510 -17.15 14.64 -1.92
C ALA A 510 -17.22 16.14 -1.59
N ASP A 511 -17.86 16.92 -2.46
CA ASP A 511 -18.13 18.35 -2.24
C ASP A 511 -19.01 18.55 -1.00
N GLN A 512 -18.41 19.00 0.11
CA GLN A 512 -19.10 19.19 1.39
C GLN A 512 -20.05 20.40 1.44
N SER A 513 -20.10 21.22 0.38
CA SER A 513 -21.19 22.19 0.20
C SER A 513 -22.49 21.47 -0.22
N VAL A 514 -22.36 20.43 -1.05
CA VAL A 514 -23.46 19.62 -1.62
C VAL A 514 -23.84 18.46 -0.70
N TYR A 515 -22.87 17.68 -0.24
CA TYR A 515 -23.06 16.47 0.56
C TYR A 515 -22.66 16.74 2.01
N PHE A 516 -23.65 16.84 2.88
CA PHE A 516 -23.49 17.22 4.28
C PHE A 516 -24.52 16.50 5.17
N PRO A 517 -24.29 16.39 6.50
CA PRO A 517 -25.14 15.65 7.42
C PRO A 517 -26.64 15.97 7.32
N TYR A 518 -27.47 14.93 7.28
CA TYR A 518 -28.94 15.06 7.29
C TYR A 518 -29.49 15.81 8.53
N THR A 519 -28.68 15.94 9.59
CA THR A 519 -28.93 16.65 10.85
C THR A 519 -28.81 18.17 10.74
N GLU A 520 -28.07 18.72 9.75
CA GLU A 520 -27.89 20.16 9.56
C GLU A 520 -29.15 20.82 8.95
N LYS A 521 -30.24 20.86 9.74
CA LYS A 521 -31.58 21.25 9.26
C LYS A 521 -31.64 22.62 8.59
N GLN A 522 -30.77 23.56 8.97
CA GLN A 522 -30.69 24.91 8.36
C GLN A 522 -30.14 24.92 6.93
N ARG A 523 -29.45 23.87 6.47
CA ARG A 523 -28.90 23.76 5.11
C ARG A 523 -29.76 22.90 4.17
N ARG A 524 -30.81 22.24 4.68
CA ARG A 524 -31.62 21.28 3.93
C ARG A 524 -32.33 21.95 2.77
N LEU A 525 -32.28 21.33 1.60
CA LEU A 525 -32.80 21.89 0.35
C LEU A 525 -34.30 21.61 0.22
N ALA A 526 -35.09 22.21 1.11
CA ALA A 526 -36.53 21.94 1.27
C ALA A 526 -37.37 22.19 -0.01
N THR A 527 -36.86 23.02 -0.92
CA THR A 527 -37.43 23.22 -2.26
C THR A 527 -37.52 21.93 -3.09
N PHE A 528 -36.65 20.94 -2.86
CA PHE A 528 -36.71 19.64 -3.53
C PHE A 528 -37.65 18.64 -2.86
N HIS A 529 -38.12 18.88 -1.62
CA HIS A 529 -38.93 17.89 -0.88
C HIS A 529 -40.21 17.44 -1.63
N PRO A 530 -41.01 18.34 -2.26
CA PRO A 530 -42.20 17.91 -3.01
C PRO A 530 -41.85 17.01 -4.21
N ALA A 531 -40.72 17.25 -4.87
CA ALA A 531 -40.25 16.42 -5.99
C ALA A 531 -39.69 15.07 -5.50
N ILE A 532 -38.99 15.05 -4.37
CA ILE A 532 -38.48 13.83 -3.75
C ILE A 532 -39.63 12.96 -3.21
N ASP A 533 -40.68 13.55 -2.65
CA ASP A 533 -41.87 12.83 -2.18
C ASP A 533 -42.68 12.22 -3.32
N GLU A 534 -42.76 12.88 -4.48
CA GLU A 534 -43.33 12.31 -5.71
C GLU A 534 -42.46 11.14 -6.20
N LEU A 535 -41.15 11.38 -6.36
CA LEU A 535 -40.16 10.42 -6.82
C LEU A 535 -40.12 9.13 -5.96
N LEU A 536 -40.19 9.27 -4.64
CA LEU A 536 -40.21 8.13 -3.71
C LEU A 536 -41.59 7.49 -3.58
N TYR A 537 -42.66 8.29 -3.45
CA TYR A 537 -43.92 7.82 -2.86
C TYR A 537 -45.20 8.12 -3.66
N SER A 538 -45.09 8.50 -4.93
CA SER A 538 -46.18 8.41 -5.90
C SER A 538 -46.61 6.94 -6.12
N LYS A 539 -47.78 6.75 -6.73
CA LYS A 539 -48.34 5.42 -7.08
C LYS A 539 -48.39 5.16 -8.58
N GLU A 540 -48.03 6.15 -9.40
CA GLU A 540 -48.13 6.07 -10.85
C GLU A 540 -46.74 5.81 -11.45
N ASP A 541 -46.66 4.82 -12.34
CA ASP A 541 -45.45 4.52 -13.13
C ASP A 541 -45.30 5.60 -14.23
N ASN A 542 -44.15 6.27 -14.32
CA ASN A 542 -43.92 7.37 -15.26
C ASN A 542 -42.53 7.31 -15.96
N LYS A 543 -41.99 8.46 -16.41
CA LYS A 543 -40.68 8.52 -17.11
C LYS A 543 -39.47 8.61 -16.17
N GLU A 544 -39.66 9.04 -14.92
CA GLU A 544 -38.62 9.16 -13.89
C GLU A 544 -38.63 8.01 -12.88
N HIS A 545 -39.76 7.34 -12.64
CA HIS A 545 -39.87 6.20 -11.73
C HIS A 545 -40.93 5.16 -12.13
N ILE A 546 -40.72 3.91 -11.70
CA ILE A 546 -41.68 2.81 -11.77
C ILE A 546 -41.67 1.97 -10.48
N GLY A 547 -42.72 1.20 -10.24
CA GLY A 547 -42.99 0.57 -8.95
C GLY A 547 -43.56 1.57 -7.95
N TYR A 548 -43.88 1.13 -6.74
CA TYR A 548 -44.39 1.99 -5.68
C TYR A 548 -44.12 1.38 -4.30
N LEU A 549 -44.06 2.24 -3.28
CA LEU A 549 -43.91 1.83 -1.88
C LEU A 549 -45.28 1.84 -1.19
N ALA A 550 -45.76 0.68 -0.73
CA ALA A 550 -47.07 0.54 -0.11
C ALA A 550 -47.10 1.08 1.33
N ASP A 551 -46.02 0.86 2.08
CA ASP A 551 -45.83 1.39 3.43
C ASP A 551 -44.75 2.48 3.41
N LYS A 552 -45.17 3.75 3.56
CA LYS A 552 -44.27 4.91 3.61
C LYS A 552 -43.51 5.05 4.95
N LYS A 553 -43.84 4.26 5.98
CA LYS A 553 -43.19 4.32 7.31
C LYS A 553 -41.98 3.41 7.46
N LYS A 554 -41.81 2.43 6.57
CA LYS A 554 -40.62 1.57 6.55
C LYS A 554 -39.37 2.39 6.18
N PRO A 555 -38.22 2.12 6.83
CA PRO A 555 -36.93 2.61 6.34
C PRO A 555 -36.65 2.14 4.92
N ILE A 556 -35.81 2.88 4.22
CA ILE A 556 -35.44 2.61 2.82
C ILE A 556 -34.01 2.09 2.74
N ILE A 557 -33.82 0.93 2.07
CA ILE A 557 -32.54 0.60 1.44
C ILE A 557 -32.45 1.41 0.15
N PHE A 558 -31.41 2.22 0.04
CA PHE A 558 -31.13 3.03 -1.14
C PHE A 558 -29.88 2.54 -1.87
N SER A 559 -29.93 2.50 -3.20
CA SER A 559 -28.76 2.27 -4.03
C SER A 559 -28.82 3.17 -5.26
N MET A 560 -27.69 3.77 -5.64
CA MET A 560 -27.56 4.64 -6.81
C MET A 560 -26.27 4.31 -7.55
N ALA A 561 -26.40 3.94 -8.84
CA ALA A 561 -25.28 3.58 -9.71
C ALA A 561 -25.68 3.63 -11.19
N ARG A 562 -24.73 3.36 -12.08
CA ARG A 562 -25.05 2.91 -13.45
C ARG A 562 -25.65 1.51 -13.40
N LEU A 563 -26.44 1.16 -14.40
CA LEU A 563 -27.00 -0.19 -14.55
C LEU A 563 -26.10 -1.02 -15.48
N ASP A 564 -24.98 -1.51 -14.94
CA ASP A 564 -24.02 -2.40 -15.62
C ASP A 564 -23.74 -3.66 -14.78
N THR A 565 -23.16 -4.69 -15.40
CA THR A 565 -22.99 -6.01 -14.76
C THR A 565 -22.12 -5.94 -13.51
N VAL A 566 -21.10 -5.07 -13.51
CA VAL A 566 -20.15 -4.92 -12.40
C VAL A 566 -20.83 -4.22 -11.22
N LYS A 567 -21.68 -3.21 -11.45
CA LYS A 567 -22.45 -2.54 -10.38
C LYS A 567 -23.52 -3.41 -9.73
N ASN A 568 -23.92 -4.52 -10.36
CA ASN A 568 -24.68 -5.62 -9.73
C ASN A 568 -25.99 -5.21 -9.02
N ILE A 569 -26.66 -4.18 -9.56
CA ILE A 569 -27.93 -3.66 -9.01
C ILE A 569 -29.06 -4.70 -9.09
N THR A 570 -29.02 -5.56 -10.11
CA THR A 570 -29.91 -6.74 -10.19
C THR A 570 -29.59 -7.79 -9.13
N GLY A 571 -28.34 -7.95 -8.72
CA GLY A 571 -27.94 -8.81 -7.60
C GLY A 571 -28.63 -8.40 -6.32
N LEU A 572 -28.48 -7.13 -5.90
CA LEU A 572 -29.19 -6.57 -4.76
C LEU A 572 -30.72 -6.75 -4.83
N THR A 573 -31.29 -6.57 -6.03
CA THR A 573 -32.72 -6.78 -6.27
C THR A 573 -33.14 -8.24 -6.07
N GLU A 574 -32.31 -9.20 -6.48
CA GLU A 574 -32.54 -10.62 -6.19
C GLU A 574 -32.35 -10.96 -4.70
N TRP A 575 -31.30 -10.45 -4.04
CA TRP A 575 -31.04 -10.71 -2.63
C TRP A 575 -32.20 -10.21 -1.76
N TYR A 576 -32.66 -8.98 -2.00
CA TYR A 576 -33.86 -8.43 -1.37
C TYR A 576 -35.10 -9.27 -1.71
N GLY A 577 -35.28 -9.66 -2.97
CA GLY A 577 -36.43 -10.45 -3.41
C GLY A 577 -36.55 -11.83 -2.74
N LYS A 578 -35.41 -12.53 -2.55
CA LYS A 578 -35.30 -13.79 -1.80
C LYS A 578 -35.55 -13.59 -0.31
N ASN A 579 -34.93 -12.58 0.31
CA ASN A 579 -34.90 -12.42 1.76
C ASN A 579 -36.21 -11.83 2.33
N LYS A 580 -37.18 -12.72 2.62
CA LYS A 580 -38.47 -12.38 3.23
C LYS A 580 -38.34 -11.64 4.58
N ARG A 581 -37.30 -11.93 5.37
CA ARG A 581 -37.03 -11.22 6.64
C ARG A 581 -36.74 -9.76 6.32
N LEU A 582 -35.78 -9.48 5.44
CA LEU A 582 -35.43 -8.13 5.01
C LEU A 582 -36.63 -7.34 4.44
N ARG A 583 -37.42 -7.96 3.56
CA ARG A 583 -38.65 -7.37 2.98
C ARG A 583 -39.69 -6.99 4.03
N SER A 584 -39.75 -7.70 5.17
CA SER A 584 -40.65 -7.34 6.27
C SER A 584 -40.22 -6.04 6.98
N LEU A 585 -38.91 -5.75 7.01
CA LEU A 585 -38.32 -4.64 7.75
C LEU A 585 -38.34 -3.34 6.95
N VAL A 586 -37.96 -3.38 5.67
CA VAL A 586 -37.60 -2.19 4.87
C VAL A 586 -38.13 -2.24 3.43
N ASN A 587 -38.18 -1.07 2.80
CA ASN A 587 -38.43 -0.88 1.37
C ASN A 587 -37.10 -0.87 0.58
N LEU A 588 -37.15 -1.18 -0.72
CA LEU A 588 -36.00 -1.04 -1.64
C LEU A 588 -36.22 0.13 -2.62
N VAL A 589 -35.25 1.03 -2.74
CA VAL A 589 -35.23 2.13 -3.71
C VAL A 589 -33.92 2.09 -4.49
N ILE A 590 -34.01 2.03 -5.81
CA ILE A 590 -32.87 1.94 -6.73
C ILE A 590 -32.94 3.08 -7.73
N VAL A 591 -31.84 3.84 -7.88
CA VAL A 591 -31.61 4.80 -8.96
C VAL A 591 -30.58 4.19 -9.93
N ALA A 592 -31.03 3.70 -11.08
CA ALA A 592 -30.13 3.06 -12.05
C ALA A 592 -30.71 3.01 -13.48
N GLY A 593 -29.96 3.52 -14.46
CA GLY A 593 -30.21 3.33 -15.89
C GLY A 593 -31.58 3.81 -16.42
N PHE A 594 -32.05 3.18 -17.50
CA PHE A 594 -33.38 3.35 -18.09
C PHE A 594 -34.33 2.19 -17.75
N PHE A 595 -35.65 2.40 -17.83
CA PHE A 595 -36.64 1.32 -17.66
C PHE A 595 -36.90 0.49 -18.92
N ASP A 596 -36.48 0.98 -20.08
CA ASP A 596 -36.86 0.47 -21.40
C ASP A 596 -35.59 0.14 -22.19
N PRO A 597 -35.36 -1.15 -22.56
CA PRO A 597 -34.16 -1.55 -23.29
C PRO A 597 -33.97 -0.81 -24.62
N SER A 598 -35.04 -0.30 -25.25
CA SER A 598 -34.94 0.40 -26.53
C SER A 598 -34.32 1.81 -26.44
N LYS A 599 -34.19 2.36 -25.21
CA LYS A 599 -33.60 3.68 -24.96
C LYS A 599 -32.08 3.62 -24.78
N SER A 600 -31.55 2.49 -24.32
CA SER A 600 -30.11 2.29 -24.23
C SER A 600 -29.52 1.86 -25.58
N LYS A 601 -28.23 2.15 -25.75
CA LYS A 601 -27.39 1.63 -26.84
C LYS A 601 -26.34 0.65 -26.32
N ASP A 602 -26.21 0.51 -25.00
CA ASP A 602 -25.26 -0.39 -24.38
C ASP A 602 -25.85 -1.80 -24.21
N ARG A 603 -25.02 -2.82 -24.38
CA ARG A 603 -25.47 -4.23 -24.37
C ARG A 603 -25.64 -4.80 -22.97
N GLU A 604 -24.85 -4.34 -21.99
CA GLU A 604 -24.98 -4.77 -20.60
C GLU A 604 -26.21 -4.13 -19.96
N GLU A 605 -26.41 -2.82 -20.14
CA GLU A 605 -27.61 -2.13 -19.65
C GLU A 605 -28.88 -2.75 -20.27
N ILE A 606 -28.89 -3.05 -21.58
CA ILE A 606 -30.01 -3.76 -22.24
C ILE A 606 -30.30 -5.13 -21.60
N ALA A 607 -29.30 -5.84 -21.08
CA ALA A 607 -29.46 -7.13 -20.42
C ALA A 607 -29.92 -6.97 -18.96
N GLU A 608 -29.28 -6.07 -18.20
CA GLU A 608 -29.59 -5.80 -16.80
C GLU A 608 -30.99 -5.17 -16.65
N ILE A 609 -31.46 -4.32 -17.57
CA ILE A 609 -32.86 -3.83 -17.61
C ILE A 609 -33.86 -5.00 -17.69
N LYS A 610 -33.62 -5.97 -18.59
CA LYS A 610 -34.51 -7.14 -18.75
C LYS A 610 -34.50 -8.01 -17.49
N LYS A 611 -33.34 -8.17 -16.87
CA LYS A 611 -33.14 -8.89 -15.61
C LYS A 611 -33.82 -8.18 -14.43
N MET A 612 -33.76 -6.85 -14.34
CA MET A 612 -34.52 -6.06 -13.35
C MET A 612 -36.02 -6.34 -13.43
N HIS A 613 -36.63 -6.25 -14.62
CA HIS A 613 -38.06 -6.56 -14.80
C HIS A 613 -38.39 -8.00 -14.41
N ALA A 614 -37.62 -8.97 -14.89
CA ALA A 614 -37.82 -10.38 -14.58
C ALA A 614 -37.70 -10.68 -13.06
N LEU A 615 -36.81 -9.99 -12.34
CA LEU A 615 -36.68 -10.11 -10.88
C LEU A 615 -37.86 -9.48 -10.12
N ILE A 616 -38.33 -8.31 -10.56
CA ILE A 616 -39.49 -7.62 -9.98
C ILE A 616 -40.76 -8.47 -10.10
N GLU A 617 -40.93 -9.17 -11.23
CA GLU A 617 -42.02 -10.13 -11.45
C GLU A 617 -41.82 -11.43 -10.67
N LYS A 618 -40.67 -12.10 -10.80
CA LYS A 618 -40.33 -13.37 -10.13
C LYS A 618 -40.52 -13.31 -8.62
N TYR A 619 -40.14 -12.21 -7.98
CA TYR A 619 -40.24 -12.04 -6.53
C TYR A 619 -41.44 -11.19 -6.07
N GLN A 620 -42.31 -10.77 -7.00
CA GLN A 620 -43.51 -9.97 -6.73
C GLN A 620 -43.18 -8.73 -5.85
N LEU A 621 -42.38 -7.82 -6.40
CA LEU A 621 -41.81 -6.69 -5.65
C LEU A 621 -42.66 -5.40 -5.68
N LYS A 622 -43.72 -5.33 -6.49
CA LYS A 622 -44.62 -4.14 -6.49
C LYS A 622 -45.20 -3.91 -5.09
N GLY A 623 -45.21 -2.66 -4.62
CA GLY A 623 -45.53 -2.29 -3.24
C GLY A 623 -44.36 -2.33 -2.25
N GLN A 624 -43.20 -2.87 -2.65
CA GLN A 624 -41.97 -3.00 -1.83
C GLN A 624 -40.72 -2.42 -2.51
N ILE A 625 -40.75 -2.22 -3.84
CA ILE A 625 -39.67 -1.62 -4.62
C ILE A 625 -40.10 -0.33 -5.32
N ARG A 626 -39.18 0.63 -5.39
CA ARG A 626 -39.19 1.75 -6.33
C ARG A 626 -37.92 1.71 -7.18
N TRP A 627 -38.08 1.78 -8.51
CA TRP A 627 -36.96 1.93 -9.44
C TRP A 627 -37.08 3.29 -10.12
N ILE A 628 -36.02 4.08 -10.02
CA ILE A 628 -35.89 5.46 -10.47
C ILE A 628 -34.84 5.51 -11.59
N ALA A 629 -35.08 6.33 -12.61
CA ALA A 629 -34.17 6.53 -13.74
C ALA A 629 -32.94 7.33 -13.31
N ALA A 630 -31.83 7.19 -14.04
CA ALA A 630 -30.56 7.89 -13.75
C ALA A 630 -30.75 9.41 -13.52
N GLN A 631 -30.17 9.93 -12.45
CA GLN A 631 -30.38 11.30 -11.97
C GLN A 631 -29.13 12.18 -12.20
N THR A 632 -29.29 13.36 -12.81
CA THR A 632 -28.18 14.25 -13.20
C THR A 632 -27.96 15.45 -12.28
N ASP A 633 -28.94 15.84 -11.46
CA ASP A 633 -28.81 16.98 -10.53
C ASP A 633 -28.18 16.55 -9.20
N ARG A 634 -26.92 16.96 -8.97
CA ARG A 634 -26.17 16.66 -7.73
C ARG A 634 -26.82 17.24 -6.46
N TYR A 635 -27.56 18.35 -6.55
CA TYR A 635 -28.23 18.98 -5.41
C TYR A 635 -29.54 18.25 -5.06
N ARG A 636 -30.32 17.81 -6.07
CA ARG A 636 -31.47 16.92 -5.86
C ARG A 636 -31.03 15.56 -5.31
N ASN A 637 -29.92 15.01 -5.81
CA ASN A 637 -29.35 13.75 -5.34
C ASN A 637 -28.85 13.82 -3.89
N SER A 638 -28.17 14.90 -3.49
CA SER A 638 -27.69 15.04 -2.12
C SER A 638 -28.83 15.23 -1.12
N GLU A 639 -29.91 15.92 -1.51
CA GLU A 639 -31.10 16.03 -0.68
C GLU A 639 -31.87 14.69 -0.61
N LEU A 640 -31.89 13.90 -1.69
CA LEU A 640 -32.43 12.54 -1.69
C LEU A 640 -31.70 11.65 -0.66
N TYR A 641 -30.36 11.60 -0.65
CA TYR A 641 -29.58 10.88 0.37
C TYR A 641 -29.98 11.30 1.81
N ARG A 642 -30.14 12.62 2.06
CA ARG A 642 -30.55 13.14 3.37
C ARG A 642 -32.00 12.78 3.73
N CYS A 643 -32.92 12.73 2.77
CA CYS A 643 -34.28 12.24 2.98
C CYS A 643 -34.32 10.74 3.30
N ILE A 644 -33.49 9.91 2.66
CA ILE A 644 -33.34 8.50 3.04
C ILE A 644 -32.81 8.38 4.49
N ALA A 645 -31.84 9.21 4.88
CA ALA A 645 -31.33 9.26 6.24
C ALA A 645 -32.40 9.69 7.28
N ASP A 646 -33.33 10.58 6.92
CA ASP A 646 -34.48 10.90 7.77
C ASP A 646 -35.35 9.65 8.03
N THR A 647 -35.62 8.81 7.02
CA THR A 647 -36.36 7.52 7.18
C THR A 647 -35.66 6.46 8.04
N LYS A 648 -34.43 6.73 8.52
CA LYS A 648 -33.52 5.75 9.15
C LYS A 648 -33.16 4.60 8.21
N GLY A 649 -33.09 4.89 6.91
CA GLY A 649 -32.65 3.96 5.88
C GLY A 649 -31.15 3.65 5.93
N ALA A 650 -30.66 2.96 4.89
CA ALA A 650 -29.23 2.68 4.68
C ALA A 650 -28.88 2.75 3.19
N PHE A 651 -27.63 3.07 2.86
CA PHE A 651 -27.10 2.93 1.51
C PHE A 651 -26.54 1.51 1.31
N VAL A 652 -26.70 0.95 0.12
CA VAL A 652 -26.11 -0.35 -0.25
C VAL A 652 -25.40 -0.23 -1.60
N GLN A 653 -24.10 -0.53 -1.62
CA GLN A 653 -23.28 -0.64 -2.82
C GLN A 653 -22.94 -2.13 -3.05
N PRO A 654 -23.62 -2.83 -4.00
CA PRO A 654 -23.56 -4.29 -4.12
C PRO A 654 -22.58 -4.80 -5.21
N ALA A 655 -21.66 -3.97 -5.71
CA ALA A 655 -20.88 -4.28 -6.91
C ALA A 655 -20.00 -5.54 -6.75
N LEU A 656 -19.85 -6.29 -7.84
CA LEU A 656 -18.88 -7.40 -7.93
C LEU A 656 -17.44 -6.93 -7.68
N TYR A 657 -17.16 -5.67 -8.05
CA TYR A 657 -15.92 -4.96 -7.74
C TYR A 657 -16.16 -3.45 -7.86
N GLU A 658 -15.63 -2.66 -6.92
CA GLU A 658 -15.70 -1.20 -6.95
C GLU A 658 -14.29 -0.61 -6.78
N ALA A 659 -13.83 0.21 -7.73
CA ALA A 659 -12.45 0.69 -7.73
C ALA A 659 -12.18 1.71 -6.62
N PHE A 660 -13.20 2.50 -6.27
CA PHE A 660 -13.17 3.47 -5.18
C PHE A 660 -14.54 3.60 -4.50
N GLY A 661 -15.56 4.03 -5.26
CA GLY A 661 -16.93 4.15 -4.78
C GLY A 661 -17.28 5.51 -4.18
N LEU A 662 -17.24 6.58 -4.99
CA LEU A 662 -17.65 7.94 -4.57
C LEU A 662 -19.03 7.96 -3.88
N THR A 663 -20.00 7.15 -4.34
CA THR A 663 -21.35 7.08 -3.76
C THR A 663 -21.37 6.57 -2.31
N VAL A 664 -20.37 5.80 -1.88
CA VAL A 664 -20.16 5.42 -0.47
C VAL A 664 -19.79 6.66 0.36
N ILE A 665 -18.89 7.50 -0.16
CA ILE A 665 -18.46 8.75 0.49
C ILE A 665 -19.57 9.81 0.46
N GLU A 666 -20.38 9.89 -0.60
CA GLU A 666 -21.58 10.74 -0.65
C GLU A 666 -22.62 10.35 0.41
N ALA A 667 -22.93 9.06 0.52
CA ALA A 667 -23.86 8.52 1.51
C ALA A 667 -23.36 8.77 2.95
N MET A 668 -22.08 8.46 3.22
CA MET A 668 -21.48 8.67 4.53
C MET A 668 -21.37 10.16 4.89
N ASN A 669 -21.05 11.07 3.96
CA ASN A 669 -21.12 12.53 4.18
C ASN A 669 -22.55 13.00 4.51
N CYS A 670 -23.58 12.37 3.97
CA CYS A 670 -24.97 12.66 4.31
C CYS A 670 -25.39 12.08 5.68
N GLY A 671 -24.52 11.29 6.33
CA GLY A 671 -24.81 10.59 7.58
C GLY A 671 -25.69 9.36 7.41
N LEU A 672 -25.70 8.73 6.23
CA LEU A 672 -26.45 7.52 5.94
C LEU A 672 -25.57 6.27 6.18
N PRO A 673 -25.90 5.39 7.15
CA PRO A 673 -25.22 4.12 7.35
C PRO A 673 -25.13 3.33 6.04
N THR A 674 -23.95 2.81 5.73
CA THR A 674 -23.63 2.26 4.42
C THR A 674 -23.12 0.83 4.51
N PHE A 675 -23.64 -0.02 3.63
CA PHE A 675 -23.14 -1.36 3.31
C PHE A 675 -22.44 -1.27 1.96
N ALA A 676 -21.21 -1.74 1.83
CA ALA A 676 -20.50 -1.74 0.56
C ALA A 676 -19.75 -3.06 0.32
N THR A 677 -19.51 -3.35 -0.96
CA THR A 677 -18.74 -4.51 -1.40
C THR A 677 -17.37 -4.58 -0.72
N ASN A 678 -16.99 -5.77 -0.27
CA ASN A 678 -15.62 -6.04 0.21
C ASN A 678 -14.60 -6.17 -0.95
N GLN A 679 -15.04 -6.02 -2.21
CA GLN A 679 -14.21 -6.14 -3.40
C GLN A 679 -13.76 -4.77 -3.92
N GLY A 680 -12.61 -4.32 -3.44
CA GLY A 680 -11.91 -3.12 -3.90
C GLY A 680 -12.03 -1.93 -2.93
N GLY A 681 -12.02 -0.71 -3.46
CA GLY A 681 -11.86 0.53 -2.69
C GLY A 681 -12.80 0.74 -1.49
N PRO A 682 -14.08 0.34 -1.52
CA PRO A 682 -14.95 0.48 -0.35
C PRO A 682 -14.47 -0.32 0.87
N ALA A 683 -13.69 -1.39 0.68
CA ALA A 683 -13.07 -2.17 1.75
C ALA A 683 -11.97 -1.41 2.52
N GLU A 684 -11.46 -0.31 1.94
CA GLU A 684 -10.57 0.64 2.63
C GLU A 684 -11.36 1.80 3.24
N ILE A 685 -12.47 2.23 2.60
CA ILE A 685 -13.28 3.38 3.07
C ILE A 685 -14.00 3.03 4.38
N ILE A 686 -14.65 1.86 4.43
CA ILE A 686 -15.42 1.40 5.57
C ILE A 686 -14.52 0.62 6.55
N VAL A 687 -14.77 0.82 7.84
CA VAL A 687 -14.30 -0.07 8.90
C VAL A 687 -15.51 -0.88 9.37
N ASP A 688 -15.52 -2.16 9.03
CA ASP A 688 -16.67 -3.06 9.20
C ASP A 688 -17.19 -3.10 10.64
N GLY A 689 -18.50 -3.00 10.81
CA GLY A 689 -19.16 -2.93 12.11
C GLY A 689 -19.02 -1.60 12.87
N ILE A 690 -18.14 -0.69 12.44
CA ILE A 690 -17.85 0.59 13.10
C ILE A 690 -18.42 1.77 12.31
N SER A 691 -17.90 2.05 11.10
CA SER A 691 -18.30 3.21 10.28
C SER A 691 -19.25 2.86 9.13
N GLY A 692 -19.51 1.57 8.94
CA GLY A 692 -20.39 0.97 7.94
C GLY A 692 -20.27 -0.55 8.01
N TYR A 693 -20.65 -1.25 6.95
CA TYR A 693 -20.51 -2.71 6.87
C TYR A 693 -19.96 -3.18 5.52
N HIS A 694 -19.23 -4.29 5.56
CA HIS A 694 -18.79 -5.02 4.38
C HIS A 694 -19.78 -6.13 4.01
N ILE A 695 -20.09 -6.24 2.71
CA ILE A 695 -20.92 -7.30 2.13
C ILE A 695 -20.13 -8.02 1.02
N ASP A 696 -20.26 -9.34 0.93
CA ASP A 696 -19.66 -10.12 -0.14
C ASP A 696 -20.63 -10.23 -1.33
N PRO A 697 -20.33 -9.60 -2.49
CA PRO A 697 -21.23 -9.62 -3.63
C PRO A 697 -21.41 -11.02 -4.26
N ASN A 698 -20.56 -11.99 -3.90
CA ASN A 698 -20.67 -13.39 -4.29
C ASN A 698 -21.62 -14.17 -3.35
N ASN A 699 -21.88 -13.66 -2.14
CA ASN A 699 -22.73 -14.27 -1.13
C ASN A 699 -23.90 -13.35 -0.73
N GLY A 700 -24.89 -13.26 -1.63
CA GLY A 700 -26.09 -12.45 -1.44
C GLY A 700 -26.99 -12.86 -0.26
N ASP A 701 -26.93 -14.12 0.16
CA ASP A 701 -27.73 -14.62 1.29
C ASP A 701 -27.06 -14.23 2.63
N GLU A 702 -25.73 -14.24 2.75
CA GLU A 702 -25.02 -13.60 3.88
C GLU A 702 -25.26 -12.09 3.89
N SER A 703 -25.05 -11.44 2.73
CA SER A 703 -25.15 -9.98 2.60
C SER A 703 -26.53 -9.44 2.95
N SER A 704 -27.60 -10.08 2.46
CA SER A 704 -28.97 -9.67 2.80
C SER A 704 -29.37 -9.97 4.24
N ASN A 705 -28.78 -10.99 4.87
CA ASN A 705 -28.97 -11.24 6.28
C ASN A 705 -28.26 -10.20 7.15
N LYS A 706 -27.00 -9.85 6.85
CA LYS A 706 -26.27 -8.77 7.56
C LYS A 706 -27.02 -7.44 7.53
N ILE A 707 -27.63 -7.09 6.39
CA ILE A 707 -28.48 -5.90 6.28
C ILE A 707 -29.77 -6.05 7.12
N ALA A 708 -30.38 -7.24 7.16
CA ALA A 708 -31.57 -7.49 7.99
C ALA A 708 -31.25 -7.42 9.50
N ASP A 709 -30.12 -8.00 9.92
CA ASP A 709 -29.64 -8.00 11.31
C ASP A 709 -29.43 -6.56 11.82
N PHE A 710 -28.86 -5.68 10.99
CA PHE A 710 -28.75 -4.25 11.28
C PHE A 710 -30.12 -3.59 11.49
N PHE A 711 -31.10 -3.82 10.60
CA PHE A 711 -32.43 -3.22 10.74
C PHE A 711 -33.26 -3.82 11.89
N GLU A 712 -33.00 -5.06 12.29
CA GLU A 712 -33.57 -5.65 13.52
C GLU A 712 -32.92 -5.04 14.77
N LYS A 713 -31.59 -4.87 14.77
CA LYS A 713 -30.88 -4.18 15.87
C LYS A 713 -31.26 -2.72 15.99
N CYS A 714 -31.52 -2.01 14.89
CA CYS A 714 -32.06 -0.64 14.91
C CYS A 714 -33.51 -0.53 15.42
N LYS A 715 -34.22 -1.65 15.60
CA LYS A 715 -35.54 -1.68 16.27
C LYS A 715 -35.45 -1.98 17.76
N THR A 716 -34.40 -2.67 18.22
CA THR A 716 -34.16 -2.97 19.64
C THR A 716 -33.32 -1.89 20.33
N ASP A 717 -32.41 -1.25 19.59
CA ASP A 717 -31.60 -0.11 20.02
C ASP A 717 -31.86 1.09 19.08
N ALA A 718 -32.51 2.12 19.60
CA ALA A 718 -32.89 3.33 18.88
C ALA A 718 -31.73 4.32 18.62
N ASP A 719 -30.57 4.11 19.25
CA ASP A 719 -29.35 4.88 19.04
C ASP A 719 -28.34 4.15 18.14
N TYR A 720 -28.46 2.83 17.94
CA TYR A 720 -27.54 2.05 17.09
C TYR A 720 -27.33 2.66 15.70
N TRP A 721 -28.44 3.02 15.03
CA TRP A 721 -28.41 3.69 13.73
C TRP A 721 -27.62 5.01 13.77
N LYS A 722 -27.80 5.80 14.85
CA LYS A 722 -27.13 7.09 15.04
C LYS A 722 -25.64 6.91 15.32
N ASN A 723 -25.26 5.84 16.01
CA ASN A 723 -23.87 5.53 16.32
C ASN A 723 -23.10 5.17 15.03
N ILE A 724 -23.64 4.29 14.18
CA ILE A 724 -23.04 3.98 12.87
C ILE A 724 -23.04 5.22 11.96
N SER A 725 -24.12 6.01 11.94
CA SER A 725 -24.22 7.28 11.21
C SER A 725 -23.12 8.28 11.62
N LYS A 726 -22.89 8.45 12.93
CA LYS A 726 -21.84 9.32 13.48
C LYS A 726 -20.43 8.79 13.17
N ALA A 727 -20.20 7.49 13.31
CA ALA A 727 -18.91 6.87 13.01
C ALA A 727 -18.56 6.93 11.51
N GLY A 728 -19.56 6.78 10.63
CA GLY A 728 -19.42 7.04 9.19
C GLY A 728 -19.03 8.48 8.89
N LEU A 729 -19.72 9.45 9.50
CA LEU A 729 -19.36 10.87 9.37
C LEU A 729 -17.96 11.18 9.90
N GLN A 730 -17.55 10.58 11.02
CA GLN A 730 -16.21 10.75 11.58
C GLN A 730 -15.14 10.21 10.60
N ARG A 731 -15.30 8.96 10.14
CA ARG A 731 -14.41 8.30 9.17
C ARG A 731 -14.20 9.13 7.90
N ILE A 732 -15.25 9.77 7.39
CA ILE A 732 -15.13 10.64 6.22
C ILE A 732 -14.35 11.93 6.55
N ASN A 733 -14.70 12.63 7.62
CA ASN A 733 -14.02 13.89 7.98
C ASN A 733 -12.54 13.70 8.32
N GLU A 734 -12.15 12.52 8.83
CA GLU A 734 -10.76 12.17 9.17
C GLU A 734 -9.91 11.71 7.97
N CYS A 735 -10.52 11.23 6.88
CA CYS A 735 -9.78 10.54 5.79
C CYS A 735 -10.16 10.94 4.35
N TYR A 736 -11.41 11.33 4.10
CA TYR A 736 -12.01 11.43 2.75
C TYR A 736 -12.62 12.81 2.50
N THR A 737 -11.79 13.87 2.63
CA THR A 737 -12.18 15.24 2.30
C THR A 737 -11.21 15.88 1.32
N TRP A 738 -11.74 16.73 0.44
CA TRP A 738 -10.92 17.48 -0.53
C TRP A 738 -9.88 18.41 0.14
N LYS A 739 -10.13 18.84 1.38
CA LYS A 739 -9.18 19.60 2.19
C LYS A 739 -7.95 18.77 2.60
N ILE A 740 -8.16 17.53 3.04
CA ILE A 740 -7.06 16.59 3.34
C ILE A 740 -6.28 16.27 2.05
N TYR A 741 -7.00 16.06 0.95
CA TYR A 741 -6.41 15.83 -0.37
C TYR A 741 -5.50 16.99 -0.81
N ALA A 742 -6.01 18.23 -0.80
CA ALA A 742 -5.26 19.42 -1.21
C ALA A 742 -4.01 19.63 -0.34
N LYS A 743 -4.15 19.48 0.99
CA LYS A 743 -3.01 19.55 1.92
C LYS A 743 -1.95 18.49 1.63
N LYS A 744 -2.35 17.24 1.34
CA LYS A 744 -1.44 16.16 0.91
C LYS A 744 -0.73 16.49 -0.40
N LEU A 745 -1.45 16.94 -1.43
CA LEU A 745 -0.90 17.21 -2.76
C LEU A 745 0.13 18.35 -2.73
N LEU A 746 -0.16 19.45 -2.06
CA LEU A 746 0.80 20.57 -1.96
C LEU A 746 2.04 20.20 -1.13
N ASN A 747 1.88 19.38 -0.09
CA ASN A 747 3.02 18.80 0.62
C ASN A 747 3.86 17.90 -0.29
N MET A 748 3.24 17.04 -1.11
CA MET A 748 3.96 16.23 -2.10
C MET A 748 4.72 17.11 -3.10
N GLY A 749 4.11 18.18 -3.62
CA GLY A 749 4.79 19.12 -4.53
C GLY A 749 6.09 19.71 -3.94
N ALA A 750 6.05 20.15 -2.68
CA ALA A 750 7.22 20.68 -1.98
C ALA A 750 8.27 19.58 -1.67
N THR A 751 7.86 18.50 -1.00
CA THR A 751 8.77 17.43 -0.54
C THR A 751 9.43 16.71 -1.71
N TYR A 752 8.68 16.34 -2.77
CA TYR A 752 9.27 15.72 -3.95
C TYR A 752 10.09 16.71 -4.79
N GLY A 753 9.78 18.01 -4.75
CA GLY A 753 10.60 19.06 -5.35
C GLY A 753 12.03 19.08 -4.79
N PHE A 754 12.20 18.91 -3.48
CA PHE A 754 13.52 18.77 -2.85
C PHE A 754 14.13 17.38 -3.06
N TRP A 755 13.35 16.30 -2.92
CA TRP A 755 13.80 14.91 -3.16
C TRP A 755 14.43 14.74 -4.56
N ARG A 756 13.85 15.39 -5.58
CA ARG A 756 14.33 15.42 -6.95
C ARG A 756 15.70 16.11 -7.11
N GLN A 757 16.07 17.02 -6.20
CA GLN A 757 17.42 17.61 -6.17
C GLN A 757 18.43 16.67 -5.52
N LEU A 758 18.08 16.03 -4.39
CA LEU A 758 18.94 15.04 -3.71
C LEU A 758 19.27 13.79 -4.54
N ASN A 759 18.46 13.47 -5.55
CA ASN A 759 18.59 12.28 -6.41
C ASN A 759 18.69 12.64 -7.91
N LYS A 760 19.24 13.84 -8.20
CA LYS A 760 19.36 14.42 -9.54
C LYS A 760 20.01 13.49 -10.57
N GLU A 761 21.01 12.70 -10.19
CA GLU A 761 21.75 11.82 -11.09
C GLU A 761 20.90 10.63 -11.58
N GLN A 762 20.23 9.91 -10.67
CA GLN A 762 19.30 8.84 -11.03
C GLN A 762 18.10 9.40 -11.82
N LYS A 763 17.60 10.59 -11.48
CA LYS A 763 16.54 11.25 -12.26
C LYS A 763 16.99 11.50 -13.70
N LEU A 764 18.22 11.99 -13.91
CA LEU A 764 18.80 12.17 -15.25
C LEU A 764 18.99 10.85 -15.99
N ALA A 765 19.48 9.79 -15.33
CA ALA A 765 19.65 8.47 -15.93
C ALA A 765 18.31 7.88 -16.41
N LYS A 766 17.30 7.82 -15.54
CA LYS A 766 15.95 7.36 -15.89
C LYS A 766 15.30 8.25 -16.95
N GLN A 767 15.51 9.57 -16.93
CA GLN A 767 15.04 10.50 -17.97
C GLN A 767 15.66 10.20 -19.35
N ARG A 768 16.95 9.83 -19.45
CA ARG A 768 17.57 9.46 -20.74
C ARG A 768 16.95 8.19 -21.33
N TYR A 769 16.70 7.17 -20.51
CA TYR A 769 16.05 5.94 -20.94
C TYR A 769 14.60 6.19 -21.41
N ILE A 770 13.83 7.00 -20.66
CA ILE A 770 12.50 7.44 -21.07
C ILE A 770 12.53 8.23 -22.38
N HIS A 771 13.51 9.12 -22.58
CA HIS A 771 13.67 9.87 -23.84
C HIS A 771 13.96 8.95 -25.02
N MET A 772 14.75 7.90 -24.83
CA MET A 772 14.99 6.88 -25.86
C MET A 772 13.71 6.11 -26.19
N PHE A 773 13.04 5.56 -25.18
CA PHE A 773 11.81 4.77 -25.32
C PHE A 773 10.68 5.59 -25.98
N TYR A 774 10.49 6.84 -25.57
CA TYR A 774 9.54 7.76 -26.20
C TYR A 774 9.88 8.05 -27.67
N ASN A 775 11.14 8.39 -27.98
CA ASN A 775 11.50 8.84 -29.33
C ASN A 775 11.60 7.71 -30.36
N LEU A 776 12.11 6.54 -29.95
CA LEU A 776 12.32 5.40 -30.86
C LEU A 776 11.08 4.52 -30.98
N LEU A 777 10.30 4.35 -29.90
CA LEU A 777 9.10 3.52 -29.91
C LEU A 777 7.81 4.35 -29.95
N PHE A 778 7.45 5.07 -28.88
CA PHE A 778 6.12 5.69 -28.77
C PHE A 778 5.79 6.60 -29.95
N ARG A 779 6.70 7.50 -30.35
CA ARG A 779 6.49 8.41 -31.49
C ARG A 779 6.26 7.66 -32.80
N ASN A 780 6.82 6.46 -32.97
CA ASN A 780 6.68 5.65 -34.17
C ASN A 780 5.44 4.73 -34.14
N LEU A 781 4.88 4.45 -32.96
CA LEU A 781 3.54 3.89 -32.81
C LEU A 781 2.48 4.96 -33.09
N ALA A 782 2.53 6.11 -32.40
CA ALA A 782 1.57 7.20 -32.55
C ALA A 782 1.48 7.75 -34.00
N ARG A 783 2.59 7.73 -34.76
CA ARG A 783 2.63 8.09 -36.19
C ARG A 783 1.84 7.15 -37.11
N LYS A 784 1.56 5.91 -36.70
CA LYS A 784 0.80 4.93 -37.49
C LYS A 784 -0.71 5.09 -37.32
N LEU A 785 -1.16 5.85 -36.32
CA LEU A 785 -2.57 6.03 -36.04
C LEU A 785 -3.27 6.86 -37.14
N PRO A 786 -4.46 6.44 -37.62
CA PRO A 786 -5.18 7.17 -38.65
C PRO A 786 -5.73 8.48 -38.07
N ILE A 787 -5.20 9.62 -38.54
CA ILE A 787 -5.74 10.93 -38.16
C ILE A 787 -7.06 11.16 -38.91
N PRO A 788 -8.18 11.46 -38.24
CA PRO A 788 -9.43 11.80 -38.90
C PRO A 788 -9.26 12.99 -39.87
N SER A 789 -9.79 12.86 -41.08
CA SER A 789 -9.80 13.94 -42.06
C SER A 789 -11.02 14.83 -41.84
N GLU A 790 -10.79 16.08 -41.45
CA GLU A 790 -11.82 17.11 -41.35
C GLU A 790 -12.20 17.62 -42.75
N GLY A 791 -12.94 16.79 -43.49
CA GLY A 791 -13.67 17.20 -44.68
C GLY A 791 -15.07 17.71 -44.31
N PRO A 792 -15.62 18.73 -44.99
CA PRO A 792 -16.97 19.21 -44.71
C PRO A 792 -17.99 18.12 -45.01
N GLN A 793 -18.78 17.72 -44.01
CA GLN A 793 -19.85 16.75 -44.19
C GLN A 793 -20.93 17.33 -45.12
N GLN A 794 -21.10 16.74 -46.31
CA GLN A 794 -22.30 16.96 -47.10
C GLN A 794 -23.52 16.43 -46.32
N PRO A 795 -24.66 17.13 -46.32
CA PRO A 795 -25.85 16.68 -45.60
C PRO A 795 -26.36 15.37 -46.20
N THR A 796 -26.33 14.29 -45.42
CA THR A 796 -26.83 12.97 -45.84
C THR A 796 -28.36 13.01 -45.98
N SER A 797 -28.84 12.91 -47.21
CA SER A 797 -30.28 12.86 -47.55
C SER A 797 -30.99 11.69 -46.87
N GLU A 798 -32.22 11.91 -46.39
CA GLU A 798 -33.02 10.90 -45.70
C GLU A 798 -33.36 9.69 -46.58
N ALA A 799 -32.69 8.57 -46.33
CA ALA A 799 -33.01 7.28 -46.95
C ALA A 799 -34.23 6.64 -46.26
N LYS A 800 -35.43 6.89 -46.80
CA LYS A 800 -36.69 6.27 -46.32
C LYS A 800 -36.61 4.74 -46.38
N THR A 801 -36.74 4.08 -45.22
CA THR A 801 -36.76 2.62 -45.11
C THR A 801 -38.15 2.05 -45.42
N ALA A 802 -38.22 1.19 -46.43
CA ALA A 802 -39.36 0.30 -46.67
C ALA A 802 -39.14 -1.05 -45.95
N PRO A 803 -40.20 -1.69 -45.38
CA PRO A 803 -40.05 -2.88 -44.55
C PRO A 803 -39.74 -4.14 -45.35
N LYS A 804 -38.91 -5.04 -44.80
CA LYS A 804 -38.69 -6.40 -45.32
C LYS A 804 -39.40 -7.43 -44.45
N GLN A 805 -40.14 -8.33 -45.11
CA GLN A 805 -40.70 -9.54 -44.49
C GLN A 805 -39.70 -10.72 -44.51
N PRO A 806 -39.96 -11.83 -43.78
CA PRO A 806 -39.00 -12.91 -43.57
C PRO A 806 -38.66 -13.73 -44.83
N ALA A 807 -37.53 -14.44 -44.78
CA ALA A 807 -37.02 -15.26 -45.88
C ALA A 807 -37.70 -16.66 -45.96
N PRO A 808 -38.01 -17.16 -47.17
CA PRO A 808 -38.44 -18.55 -47.40
C PRO A 808 -37.25 -19.51 -47.60
N ALA A 809 -37.52 -20.81 -47.60
CA ALA A 809 -36.52 -21.89 -47.63
C ALA A 809 -35.99 -22.25 -49.04
N LEU A 810 -34.87 -23.00 -49.05
CA LEU A 810 -34.19 -23.57 -50.22
C LEU A 810 -34.99 -24.70 -50.90
N VAL A 811 -35.15 -24.66 -52.24
CA VAL A 811 -35.04 -25.81 -53.17
C VAL A 811 -34.58 -25.30 -54.56
N ALA A 812 -33.85 -26.13 -55.32
CA ALA A 812 -33.13 -25.85 -56.56
C ALA A 812 -33.94 -25.56 -57.85
N ALA A 813 -33.32 -24.87 -58.83
CA ALA A 813 -33.45 -25.09 -60.30
C ALA A 813 -32.40 -24.24 -61.11
N PRO A 814 -32.07 -24.52 -62.39
CA PRO A 814 -30.89 -23.95 -63.07
C PRO A 814 -31.08 -23.18 -64.41
N LYS A 815 -30.07 -22.35 -64.73
CA LYS A 815 -29.51 -21.95 -66.07
C LYS A 815 -30.28 -21.04 -67.08
N GLN A 816 -29.52 -20.03 -67.55
CA GLN A 816 -29.50 -19.40 -68.91
C GLN A 816 -30.66 -18.44 -69.34
N PRO A 817 -30.48 -17.55 -70.35
CA PRO A 817 -29.44 -16.49 -70.41
C PRO A 817 -29.94 -15.10 -70.95
N ALA A 818 -28.97 -14.18 -71.14
CA ALA A 818 -28.90 -12.89 -71.89
C ALA A 818 -29.83 -12.69 -73.14
N PRO A 819 -30.11 -11.45 -73.67
CA PRO A 819 -29.08 -10.42 -73.99
C PRO A 819 -29.40 -8.89 -74.14
N ALA A 820 -28.33 -8.10 -74.33
CA ALA A 820 -28.12 -6.92 -75.21
C ALA A 820 -28.78 -5.51 -75.02
N ALA A 821 -27.95 -4.54 -74.58
CA ALA A 821 -27.53 -3.25 -75.22
C ALA A 821 -28.49 -2.21 -75.89
N THR A 822 -28.23 -0.89 -75.69
CA THR A 822 -27.99 0.16 -76.75
C THR A 822 -27.70 1.61 -76.21
N VAL A 823 -27.23 2.53 -77.08
CA VAL A 823 -26.73 3.94 -76.89
C VAL A 823 -26.67 4.65 -78.29
N PRO A 824 -26.25 5.94 -78.55
CA PRO A 824 -25.92 7.13 -77.71
C PRO A 824 -26.36 8.57 -78.21
N ALA A 825 -26.36 9.56 -77.31
CA ALA A 825 -26.07 11.02 -77.52
C ALA A 825 -26.92 11.81 -78.59
N PRO A 826 -26.54 13.01 -79.16
CA PRO A 826 -25.58 14.11 -78.81
C PRO A 826 -26.08 15.59 -79.04
N ALA A 827 -25.23 16.63 -78.81
CA ALA A 827 -24.78 17.69 -79.79
C ALA A 827 -24.69 19.21 -79.38
N LEU A 828 -23.80 19.96 -80.10
CA LEU A 828 -23.65 21.45 -80.31
C LEU A 828 -22.94 22.32 -79.21
N VAL A 829 -22.11 23.39 -79.47
CA VAL A 829 -21.44 23.97 -80.68
C VAL A 829 -20.26 24.98 -80.36
N ALA A 830 -19.18 25.01 -81.19
CA ALA A 830 -18.14 26.07 -81.50
C ALA A 830 -17.35 26.82 -80.34
N ALA A 831 -16.27 27.62 -80.51
CA ALA A 831 -15.51 28.21 -81.66
C ALA A 831 -13.98 28.49 -81.32
N PRO A 832 -13.05 28.87 -82.26
CA PRO A 832 -11.58 28.63 -82.12
C PRO A 832 -10.55 29.78 -82.43
N LYS A 833 -9.23 29.59 -82.15
CA LYS A 833 -8.05 29.88 -83.05
C LYS A 833 -6.61 29.57 -82.50
N GLN A 834 -5.61 29.59 -83.39
CA GLN A 834 -4.12 29.40 -83.28
C GLN A 834 -3.35 30.66 -83.81
N PRO A 835 -1.99 30.84 -83.88
CA PRO A 835 -0.84 29.89 -83.92
C PRO A 835 0.50 30.31 -83.18
N ALA A 836 1.68 29.82 -83.63
CA ALA A 836 3.06 29.89 -83.04
C ALA A 836 3.90 31.16 -83.43
N PRO A 837 5.25 31.39 -83.17
CA PRO A 837 6.41 30.43 -83.08
C PRO A 837 7.69 30.73 -82.17
N ALA A 838 8.62 29.75 -82.09
CA ALA A 838 10.13 29.79 -82.01
C ALA A 838 11.00 30.32 -80.80
N ALA A 839 12.15 29.62 -80.57
CA ALA A 839 13.46 30.03 -79.95
C ALA A 839 13.66 30.14 -78.39
N THR A 840 14.85 30.04 -77.74
CA THR A 840 16.16 29.30 -77.94
C THR A 840 17.09 29.28 -76.66
N VAL A 841 17.66 28.10 -76.31
CA VAL A 841 19.10 27.71 -76.06
C VAL A 841 20.15 28.73 -75.50
N PRO A 842 21.15 28.40 -74.61
CA PRO A 842 21.32 27.31 -73.59
C PRO A 842 21.93 27.74 -72.20
N ALA A 843 22.07 26.82 -71.22
CA ALA A 843 23.34 26.43 -70.55
C ALA A 843 23.18 25.51 -69.30
N SER A 844 23.80 24.32 -69.34
CA SER A 844 24.37 23.43 -68.28
C SER A 844 23.89 23.49 -66.79
N GLU A 845 23.72 22.38 -66.05
CA GLU A 845 24.15 20.99 -66.31
C GLU A 845 23.25 19.92 -65.61
N GLN A 846 23.37 18.67 -66.05
CA GLN A 846 22.65 17.47 -65.57
C GLN A 846 23.68 16.30 -65.41
N ALA A 847 23.42 15.12 -64.82
CA ALA A 847 22.16 14.39 -64.65
C ALA A 847 22.19 13.33 -63.51
N LEU A 848 21.02 12.71 -63.30
CA LEU A 848 20.75 11.42 -62.61
C LEU A 848 21.06 10.23 -63.60
N PRO A 849 20.68 8.93 -63.41
CA PRO A 849 19.93 8.24 -62.33
C PRO A 849 20.46 6.81 -61.99
N ALA A 850 19.55 5.91 -61.56
CA ALA A 850 19.62 4.42 -61.49
C ALA A 850 20.39 3.81 -60.28
N VAL A 851 19.89 2.87 -59.47
CA VAL A 851 19.05 1.63 -59.61
C VAL A 851 19.90 0.33 -59.60
N THR A 852 19.40 -0.68 -58.87
CA THR A 852 19.91 -2.04 -58.55
C THR A 852 20.27 -2.95 -59.75
N PRO A 853 20.94 -4.13 -59.62
CA PRO A 853 21.30 -4.93 -58.42
C PRO A 853 22.73 -5.60 -58.41
N LYS A 854 22.95 -6.54 -57.46
CA LYS A 854 23.91 -7.69 -57.35
C LYS A 854 24.40 -8.35 -58.69
N PRO A 855 25.46 -9.23 -58.72
CA PRO A 855 26.45 -9.64 -57.67
C PRO A 855 27.93 -9.91 -58.14
N LYS A 856 28.78 -10.45 -57.23
CA LYS A 856 30.00 -11.32 -57.41
C LYS A 856 31.42 -10.72 -57.65
N THR A 857 32.30 -10.88 -56.62
CA THR A 857 33.69 -11.46 -56.59
C THR A 857 34.71 -11.29 -57.75
N PRO A 858 36.06 -11.27 -57.48
CA PRO A 858 36.79 -11.03 -56.22
C PRO A 858 38.15 -10.25 -56.36
N GLU A 859 38.96 -10.26 -55.28
CA GLU A 859 40.44 -10.25 -55.21
C GLU A 859 41.36 -8.98 -55.32
N GLN A 860 42.15 -8.82 -54.23
CA GLN A 860 43.62 -8.59 -54.16
C GLN A 860 44.32 -7.19 -54.14
N THR A 861 45.48 -7.22 -53.47
CA THR A 861 46.68 -6.33 -53.54
C THR A 861 46.73 -4.91 -52.92
N SER A 862 46.94 -4.88 -51.59
CA SER A 862 48.24 -4.56 -50.92
C SER A 862 48.94 -3.16 -50.94
N THR A 863 49.39 -2.75 -49.73
CA THR A 863 50.69 -2.08 -49.39
C THR A 863 50.91 -0.59 -49.80
N THR A 864 51.70 0.26 -49.12
CA THR A 864 52.66 0.08 -47.98
C THR A 864 52.92 1.39 -47.18
N GLY A 865 53.19 1.28 -45.87
CA GLY A 865 54.40 1.82 -45.19
C GLY A 865 54.46 3.27 -44.66
N SER A 866 54.81 3.44 -43.36
CA SER A 866 56.02 4.14 -42.90
C SER A 866 56.25 4.02 -41.36
N GLN A 867 57.52 4.02 -40.94
CA GLN A 867 58.04 3.68 -39.60
C GLN A 867 58.01 4.83 -38.57
N ALA A 868 57.93 4.53 -37.25
CA ALA A 868 59.04 4.67 -36.26
C ALA A 868 58.60 4.89 -34.78
N THR A 869 59.04 3.99 -33.88
CA THR A 869 59.33 4.10 -32.40
C THR A 869 58.69 5.24 -31.56
N GLN A 870 57.88 4.98 -30.53
CA GLN A 870 58.18 4.37 -29.18
C GLN A 870 59.19 5.19 -28.35
N SER A 871 59.00 5.46 -27.04
CA SER A 871 58.39 4.69 -25.93
C SER A 871 57.54 5.55 -24.95
N ALA A 872 56.78 5.04 -23.96
CA ALA A 872 56.08 3.75 -23.74
C ALA A 872 55.16 3.85 -22.50
N GLU A 873 53.92 3.31 -22.54
CA GLU A 873 53.15 2.79 -21.38
C GLU A 873 51.78 2.21 -21.86
N GLU A 874 51.67 0.88 -21.92
CA GLU A 874 50.49 -0.01 -22.06
C GLU A 874 51.06 -1.46 -21.98
N GLU A 875 50.37 -2.58 -21.73
CA GLU A 875 48.98 -3.03 -21.89
C GLU A 875 48.50 -3.78 -20.60
N SER A 876 47.34 -4.43 -20.46
CA SER A 876 46.35 -4.91 -21.45
C SER A 876 44.94 -5.05 -20.90
N ALA A 877 43.97 -5.00 -21.81
CA ALA A 877 42.61 -5.53 -21.65
C ALA A 877 42.12 -6.07 -23.00
N GLY A 878 41.39 -7.20 -23.00
CA GLY A 878 40.54 -7.57 -24.15
C GLY A 878 41.07 -8.65 -25.13
N GLN A 879 41.35 -9.86 -24.65
CA GLN A 879 41.16 -11.08 -25.47
C GLN A 879 40.48 -12.18 -24.65
N MET A 880 39.18 -12.42 -24.91
CA MET A 880 38.44 -13.63 -24.49
C MET A 880 37.02 -13.61 -25.10
N ALA A 881 36.89 -13.92 -26.40
CA ALA A 881 35.60 -14.11 -27.05
C ALA A 881 35.71 -15.00 -28.31
N SER A 882 35.50 -16.32 -28.12
CA SER A 882 35.08 -17.37 -29.08
C SER A 882 36.05 -18.54 -29.30
N MET A 883 35.83 -19.63 -28.56
CA MET A 883 35.84 -21.00 -29.08
C MET A 883 34.90 -21.84 -28.21
N ALA A 884 34.05 -22.66 -28.83
CA ALA A 884 33.09 -23.51 -28.15
C ALA A 884 33.18 -24.97 -28.65
N VAL A 885 32.55 -25.87 -27.89
CA VAL A 885 32.26 -27.29 -28.23
C VAL A 885 33.42 -28.31 -28.09
N ALA A 886 33.39 -28.98 -26.92
CA ALA A 886 33.59 -30.42 -26.69
C ALA A 886 34.89 -31.15 -27.11
N VAL A 887 35.78 -31.34 -26.13
CA VAL A 887 36.07 -32.65 -25.48
C VAL A 887 36.26 -32.36 -23.98
N GLY A 888 35.83 -33.14 -22.99
CA GLY A 888 35.11 -34.42 -22.96
C GLY A 888 35.65 -35.29 -21.81
N SER A 889 34.80 -35.64 -20.83
CA SER A 889 35.03 -36.62 -19.74
C SER A 889 36.40 -36.62 -19.04
N GLY A 890 36.52 -36.05 -17.82
CA GLY A 890 37.79 -36.13 -17.06
C GLY A 890 37.81 -35.89 -15.55
N LEU A 891 36.85 -35.15 -14.95
CA LEU A 891 36.97 -34.71 -13.55
C LEU A 891 35.75 -34.96 -12.63
N ALA A 892 34.62 -35.45 -13.15
CA ALA A 892 33.42 -35.72 -12.34
C ALA A 892 33.50 -37.01 -11.48
N ALA A 893 34.46 -37.90 -11.74
CA ALA A 893 34.48 -39.25 -11.16
C ALA A 893 35.16 -39.37 -9.78
N ASN A 894 36.07 -38.46 -9.42
CA ASN A 894 36.92 -38.59 -8.22
C ASN A 894 36.38 -37.91 -6.94
N MET A 895 35.20 -37.29 -6.99
CA MET A 895 34.53 -36.71 -5.81
C MET A 895 33.32 -37.52 -5.31
N MET A 896 33.02 -38.68 -5.90
CA MET A 896 31.92 -39.57 -5.46
C MET A 896 32.38 -40.83 -4.70
N ASN A 897 33.66 -40.96 -4.34
CA ASN A 897 34.20 -42.10 -3.58
C ASN A 897 35.03 -41.69 -2.36
N SER A 898 34.37 -41.10 -1.36
CA SER A 898 34.77 -41.23 0.04
C SER A 898 33.53 -41.41 0.91
N VAL A 899 33.49 -42.50 1.68
CA VAL A 899 32.24 -43.03 2.23
C VAL A 899 32.00 -42.60 3.67
N LYS A 900 30.84 -41.94 3.88
CA LYS A 900 30.07 -41.85 5.14
C LYS A 900 30.86 -41.73 6.46
N LYS A 901 31.01 -40.50 6.93
CA LYS A 901 30.71 -40.16 8.33
C LYS A 901 29.62 -39.11 8.36
N SER A 902 28.52 -39.38 9.07
CA SER A 902 27.48 -38.39 9.34
C SER A 902 27.99 -37.41 10.39
N THR A 903 28.41 -36.22 9.96
CA THR A 903 28.66 -35.10 10.89
C THR A 903 27.32 -34.63 11.44
N LYS A 904 27.05 -34.92 12.71
CA LYS A 904 25.89 -34.39 13.43
C LYS A 904 25.89 -32.86 13.39
N ALA A 905 24.71 -32.25 13.32
CA ALA A 905 24.57 -30.79 13.29
C ALA A 905 24.73 -30.16 14.69
N SER A 906 24.97 -28.85 14.73
CA SER A 906 24.79 -28.08 15.97
C SER A 906 23.33 -27.63 16.11
N ALA A 907 22.80 -27.60 17.33
CA ALA A 907 21.48 -27.06 17.63
C ALA A 907 21.57 -25.95 18.68
N ILE A 908 20.83 -24.86 18.46
CA ILE A 908 20.77 -23.69 19.34
C ILE A 908 19.34 -23.56 19.84
N LEU A 909 19.11 -23.88 21.11
CA LEU A 909 17.92 -23.46 21.83
C LEU A 909 18.17 -22.08 22.43
N TYR A 910 17.21 -21.17 22.28
CA TYR A 910 17.29 -19.83 22.85
C TYR A 910 15.95 -19.39 23.45
N HIS A 911 15.99 -18.53 24.47
CA HIS A 911 14.76 -18.05 25.10
C HIS A 911 13.96 -17.10 24.18
N TYR A 912 12.63 -17.20 24.29
CA TYR A 912 11.65 -16.50 23.48
C TYR A 912 10.37 -16.25 24.30
N PRO A 913 9.65 -15.12 24.12
CA PRO A 913 9.96 -13.96 23.29
C PRO A 913 10.71 -12.87 24.08
N CYS A 914 12.04 -13.01 24.22
CA CYS A 914 12.90 -11.98 24.81
C CYS A 914 13.90 -11.43 23.76
N PRO A 915 14.25 -10.13 23.81
CA PRO A 915 15.35 -9.60 23.00
C PRO A 915 16.70 -10.23 23.35
N ASP A 916 16.94 -10.58 24.61
CA ASP A 916 18.23 -11.12 25.06
C ASP A 916 18.56 -12.47 24.41
N GLY A 917 17.68 -13.48 24.57
CA GLY A 917 17.80 -14.76 23.88
C GLY A 917 17.89 -14.64 22.35
N ALA A 918 17.20 -13.67 21.74
CA ALA A 918 17.31 -13.42 20.30
C ALA A 918 18.68 -12.85 19.88
N PHE A 919 19.26 -11.95 20.67
CA PHE A 919 20.63 -11.46 20.46
C PHE A 919 21.68 -12.52 20.79
N ALA A 920 21.44 -13.38 21.79
CA ALA A 920 22.28 -14.54 22.07
C ALA A 920 22.33 -15.50 20.87
N ALA A 921 21.16 -15.76 20.24
CA ALA A 921 21.07 -16.54 19.02
C ALA A 921 21.74 -15.84 17.82
N LEU A 922 21.69 -14.50 17.72
CA LEU A 922 22.44 -13.75 16.70
C LEU A 922 23.97 -13.93 16.83
N ALA A 923 24.51 -13.91 18.06
CA ALA A 923 25.94 -14.17 18.28
C ALA A 923 26.35 -15.58 17.82
N ALA A 924 25.50 -16.59 18.06
CA ALA A 924 25.70 -17.92 17.52
C ALA A 924 25.61 -17.95 15.99
N HIS A 925 24.60 -17.30 15.40
CA HIS A 925 24.40 -17.22 13.94
C HIS A 925 25.62 -16.63 13.22
N LEU A 926 26.22 -15.56 13.74
CA LEU A 926 27.46 -14.99 13.23
C LEU A 926 28.61 -16.01 13.24
N TYR A 927 28.85 -16.69 14.36
CA TYR A 927 29.89 -17.71 14.45
C TYR A 927 29.69 -18.88 13.47
N PHE A 928 28.49 -19.46 13.42
CA PHE A 928 28.22 -20.62 12.56
C PHE A 928 28.27 -20.25 11.07
N SER A 929 27.75 -19.08 10.69
CA SER A 929 27.83 -18.54 9.33
C SER A 929 29.28 -18.22 8.92
N ALA A 930 30.09 -17.66 9.84
CA ALA A 930 31.51 -17.39 9.63
C ALA A 930 32.32 -18.68 9.44
N ALA A 931 32.09 -19.69 10.29
CA ALA A 931 32.73 -21.00 10.21
C ALA A 931 32.23 -21.87 9.04
N SER A 932 31.15 -21.48 8.36
CA SER A 932 30.44 -22.30 7.35
C SER A 932 30.01 -23.67 7.90
N LEU A 933 29.49 -23.71 9.13
CA LEU A 933 29.06 -24.91 9.84
C LEU A 933 27.53 -24.98 9.94
N PRO A 934 26.90 -26.16 9.72
CA PRO A 934 25.45 -26.31 9.78
C PRO A 934 24.93 -26.21 11.23
N ALA A 935 23.94 -25.33 11.42
CA ALA A 935 23.35 -25.01 12.72
C ALA A 935 21.83 -24.85 12.61
N LEU A 936 21.09 -25.46 13.54
CA LEU A 936 19.62 -25.40 13.63
C LEU A 936 19.21 -24.52 14.83
N PHE A 937 18.21 -23.65 14.66
CA PHE A 937 17.79 -22.68 15.68
C PHE A 937 16.35 -22.95 16.16
N PHE A 938 16.17 -22.96 17.48
CA PHE A 938 14.94 -23.36 18.15
C PHE A 938 14.57 -22.40 19.29
N PRO A 939 13.73 -21.38 19.04
CA PRO A 939 13.18 -20.52 20.09
C PRO A 939 12.26 -21.31 21.03
N ASN A 940 12.36 -21.02 22.33
CA ASN A 940 11.64 -21.72 23.39
C ASN A 940 11.12 -20.81 24.52
N THR A 941 9.85 -20.99 24.88
CA THR A 941 9.18 -20.27 25.98
C THR A 941 9.50 -20.89 27.33
N ALA A 942 10.03 -20.10 28.27
CA ALA A 942 10.18 -20.49 29.66
C ALA A 942 8.91 -20.13 30.47
N ILE A 943 8.56 -20.96 31.46
CA ILE A 943 7.47 -20.70 32.42
C ILE A 943 8.04 -20.79 33.84
N PRO A 944 7.91 -19.74 34.68
CA PRO A 944 8.37 -19.78 36.07
C PRO A 944 7.63 -20.84 36.91
N PHE A 945 8.35 -21.56 37.76
CA PHE A 945 7.95 -22.84 38.36
C PHE A 945 6.90 -22.76 39.51
N ALA A 946 6.16 -21.67 39.64
CA ALA A 946 5.30 -21.39 40.79
C ALA A 946 3.97 -22.18 40.84
N ALA A 947 3.67 -23.01 39.84
CA ALA A 947 2.34 -23.60 39.63
C ALA A 947 2.19 -25.09 40.02
N LEU A 948 3.26 -25.77 40.46
CA LEU A 948 3.31 -27.25 40.51
C LEU A 948 3.68 -27.83 41.88
N ALA A 949 2.80 -27.62 42.87
CA ALA A 949 2.98 -28.11 44.25
C ALA A 949 1.68 -28.61 44.94
N ARG A 950 0.86 -29.42 44.26
CA ARG A 950 -0.20 -30.25 44.90
C ARG A 950 -0.85 -31.29 43.97
N SER A 951 -0.24 -32.48 43.81
CA SER A 951 -0.88 -33.60 43.07
C SER A 951 -0.37 -35.01 43.45
N THR A 952 0.00 -35.24 44.72
CA THR A 952 0.40 -36.58 45.23
C THR A 952 -0.25 -36.89 46.58
N LEU A 953 -1.52 -37.32 46.55
CA LEU A 953 -2.12 -38.31 47.47
C LEU A 953 -3.52 -38.67 46.97
N SER A 954 -3.98 -39.88 47.29
CA SER A 954 -5.15 -40.50 46.65
C SER A 954 -6.30 -40.78 47.63
N THR A 955 -7.46 -41.18 47.08
CA THR A 955 -8.57 -41.88 47.75
C THR A 955 -9.18 -41.25 49.01
N LEU A 956 -10.31 -40.55 48.85
CA LEU A 956 -11.60 -40.80 49.54
C LEU A 956 -12.67 -39.79 49.07
N SER A 957 -13.94 -40.01 49.41
CA SER A 957 -15.07 -39.14 49.03
C SER A 957 -16.17 -39.21 50.12
N PRO A 958 -17.14 -38.27 50.14
CA PRO A 958 -17.00 -36.90 50.67
C PRO A 958 -17.88 -36.70 51.93
N PRO A 959 -17.91 -35.49 52.55
CA PRO A 959 -19.07 -34.64 52.25
C PRO A 959 -18.85 -33.10 52.28
N ALA A 960 -19.68 -32.41 51.48
CA ALA A 960 -20.27 -31.07 51.66
C ALA A 960 -19.43 -29.76 51.76
N SER A 961 -19.94 -28.75 51.05
CA SER A 961 -19.85 -27.29 51.30
C SER A 961 -18.49 -26.56 51.25
N THR A 962 -18.07 -26.14 50.05
CA THR A 962 -17.94 -24.71 49.64
C THR A 962 -17.40 -24.60 48.19
N PRO A 963 -17.84 -23.61 47.38
CA PRO A 963 -17.24 -23.36 46.07
C PRO A 963 -15.97 -22.50 46.20
N GLY A 964 -14.82 -23.07 45.82
CA GLY A 964 -13.57 -22.32 45.68
C GLY A 964 -13.54 -21.48 44.38
N PRO A 965 -12.75 -20.40 44.32
CA PRO A 965 -12.72 -19.50 43.16
C PRO A 965 -12.03 -20.13 41.93
N PHE A 966 -12.50 -19.74 40.75
CA PHE A 966 -11.86 -20.07 39.47
C PHE A 966 -10.52 -19.31 39.33
N LEU A 967 -9.45 -20.03 38.98
CA LEU A 967 -8.26 -19.47 38.37
C LEU A 967 -8.34 -19.74 36.86
N ILE A 968 -8.51 -18.70 36.05
CA ILE A 968 -8.45 -18.78 34.58
C ILE A 968 -7.04 -18.35 34.13
N PRO A 969 -6.39 -19.04 33.17
CA PRO A 969 -4.99 -18.78 32.84
C PRO A 969 -4.83 -17.61 31.84
N ASN A 970 -3.75 -16.85 31.98
CA ASN A 970 -3.22 -16.10 30.83
C ASN A 970 -2.72 -17.09 29.77
N THR A 971 -3.21 -16.97 28.53
CA THR A 971 -2.74 -17.64 27.29
C THR A 971 -2.65 -19.18 27.32
N VAL A 972 -3.47 -19.84 26.51
CA VAL A 972 -3.55 -21.31 26.42
C VAL A 972 -2.30 -21.90 25.75
N TYR A 973 -1.61 -22.79 26.46
CA TYR A 973 -0.73 -23.81 25.87
C TYR A 973 -1.31 -25.20 26.09
N ASN A 974 -1.09 -26.12 25.14
CA ASN A 974 -1.62 -27.49 25.18
C ASN A 974 -0.68 -28.41 25.99
N PRO A 975 -1.13 -29.05 27.10
CA PRO A 975 -0.26 -29.87 27.96
C PRO A 975 0.45 -31.06 27.29
N ASN A 976 0.06 -31.45 26.07
CA ASN A 976 0.58 -32.65 25.41
C ASN A 976 1.93 -32.47 24.69
N ASN A 977 2.48 -31.26 24.56
CA ASN A 977 3.79 -31.03 23.96
C ASN A 977 4.92 -31.07 25.00
N THR A 978 5.37 -32.28 25.34
CA THR A 978 6.61 -32.47 26.11
C THR A 978 7.84 -32.17 25.24
N ALA A 979 8.40 -30.98 25.41
CA ALA A 979 9.53 -30.42 24.65
C ALA A 979 9.25 -30.20 23.14
N PRO A 980 10.01 -29.32 22.46
CA PRO A 980 10.13 -29.39 21.01
C PRO A 980 10.64 -30.79 20.60
N GLN A 981 10.13 -31.34 19.49
CA GLN A 981 10.62 -32.60 18.90
C GLN A 981 12.00 -32.39 18.26
N LEU A 982 13.02 -32.22 19.10
CA LEU A 982 14.40 -32.07 18.66
C LEU A 982 14.92 -33.41 18.11
N PRO A 983 15.56 -33.43 16.93
CA PRO A 983 16.20 -34.63 16.40
C PRO A 983 17.53 -34.88 17.14
N LEU A 984 17.46 -35.17 18.45
CA LEU A 984 18.63 -35.29 19.33
C LEU A 984 19.65 -36.34 18.84
N HIS A 985 19.20 -37.34 18.09
CA HIS A 985 20.06 -38.34 17.45
C HIS A 985 20.92 -37.78 16.30
N GLU A 986 20.51 -36.67 15.70
CA GLU A 986 21.22 -35.93 14.64
C GLU A 986 22.05 -34.75 15.17
N ILE A 987 21.97 -34.46 16.47
CA ILE A 987 22.60 -33.30 17.13
C ILE A 987 23.88 -33.71 17.88
N GLY A 988 24.97 -33.01 17.58
CA GLY A 988 26.29 -33.20 18.21
C GLY A 988 26.46 -32.25 19.39
N ASP A 989 26.66 -30.96 19.08
CA ASP A 989 26.66 -29.89 20.07
C ASP A 989 25.24 -29.29 20.22
N LEU A 990 24.72 -29.27 21.44
CA LEU A 990 23.50 -28.54 21.82
C LEU A 990 23.86 -27.30 22.66
N TYR A 991 23.50 -26.12 22.17
CA TYR A 991 23.62 -24.85 22.88
C TYR A 991 22.27 -24.50 23.50
N LEU A 992 22.25 -24.21 24.79
CA LEU A 992 21.13 -23.59 25.48
C LEU A 992 21.54 -22.15 25.83
N LEU A 993 20.83 -21.17 25.27
CA LEU A 993 21.14 -19.74 25.38
C LEU A 993 20.01 -19.02 26.12
N ASP A 994 20.35 -18.28 27.17
CA ASP A 994 19.38 -17.64 28.08
C ASP A 994 18.35 -18.65 28.67
N PHE A 995 18.76 -19.92 28.79
CA PHE A 995 17.85 -21.02 29.10
C PHE A 995 18.56 -22.26 29.66
N VAL A 996 17.97 -22.86 30.70
CA VAL A 996 18.35 -24.18 31.26
C VAL A 996 17.22 -25.21 31.23
N GLY A 997 15.96 -24.77 31.15
CA GLY A 997 14.79 -25.66 31.20
C GLY A 997 14.45 -26.18 32.61
N PRO A 998 13.44 -27.06 32.72
CA PRO A 998 13.01 -27.63 34.00
C PRO A 998 14.02 -28.66 34.55
N SER A 999 13.96 -28.93 35.85
CA SER A 999 14.80 -29.95 36.50
C SER A 999 14.70 -31.31 35.79
N GLY A 1000 15.86 -31.91 35.51
CA GLY A 1000 16.00 -33.13 34.72
C GLY A 1000 16.16 -32.95 33.20
N PHE A 1001 15.85 -31.76 32.64
CA PHE A 1001 15.96 -31.50 31.19
C PHE A 1001 17.40 -31.64 30.68
N VAL A 1002 18.35 -30.97 31.35
CA VAL A 1002 19.79 -31.00 30.99
C VAL A 1002 20.33 -32.42 31.06
N GLN A 1003 19.96 -33.18 32.08
CA GLN A 1003 20.34 -34.59 32.21
C GLN A 1003 19.83 -35.42 31.02
N ASP A 1004 18.54 -35.30 30.68
CA ASP A 1004 17.96 -36.07 29.57
C ASP A 1004 18.63 -35.75 28.23
N VAL A 1005 18.77 -34.47 27.87
CA VAL A 1005 19.41 -34.10 26.58
C VAL A 1005 20.89 -34.48 26.55
N SER A 1006 21.62 -34.33 27.67
CA SER A 1006 23.04 -34.72 27.78
C SER A 1006 23.29 -36.22 27.59
N SER A 1007 22.27 -37.06 27.79
CA SER A 1007 22.36 -38.51 27.53
C SER A 1007 22.20 -38.88 26.05
N ARG A 1008 21.83 -37.92 25.18
CA ARG A 1008 21.41 -38.15 23.79
C ARG A 1008 22.25 -37.38 22.76
N VAL A 1009 22.86 -36.26 23.13
CA VAL A 1009 23.76 -35.45 22.28
C VAL A 1009 25.21 -35.61 22.71
N ASP A 1010 26.16 -35.29 21.83
CA ASP A 1010 27.58 -35.49 22.12
C ASP A 1010 28.09 -34.48 23.17
N ARG A 1011 27.60 -33.23 23.14
CA ARG A 1011 27.93 -32.15 24.08
C ARG A 1011 26.74 -31.22 24.34
N VAL A 1012 26.62 -30.71 25.57
CA VAL A 1012 25.69 -29.63 25.93
C VAL A 1012 26.49 -28.41 26.40
N ILE A 1013 26.15 -27.22 25.93
CA ILE A 1013 26.76 -25.95 26.30
C ILE A 1013 25.64 -25.04 26.80
N ILE A 1014 25.76 -24.53 28.02
CA ILE A 1014 24.77 -23.68 28.68
C ILE A 1014 25.38 -22.29 28.86
N LEU A 1015 24.77 -21.28 28.25
CA LEU A 1015 25.10 -19.86 28.43
C LEU A 1015 23.86 -19.16 29.02
N ASP A 1016 23.82 -18.92 30.33
CA ASP A 1016 22.63 -18.42 31.04
C ASP A 1016 23.06 -17.51 32.22
N HIS A 1017 22.16 -16.63 32.65
CA HIS A 1017 22.36 -15.66 33.74
C HIS A 1017 21.27 -15.74 34.83
N HIS A 1018 20.25 -16.58 34.64
CA HIS A 1018 19.12 -16.67 35.55
C HIS A 1018 19.49 -17.31 36.91
N LYS A 1019 18.99 -16.74 38.01
CA LYS A 1019 19.17 -17.33 39.36
C LYS A 1019 18.59 -18.75 39.45
N THR A 1020 17.50 -19.03 38.76
CA THR A 1020 16.91 -20.37 38.64
C THR A 1020 17.77 -21.34 37.84
N ALA A 1021 18.60 -20.87 36.90
CA ALA A 1021 19.56 -21.70 36.19
C ALA A 1021 20.69 -22.15 37.14
N LEU A 1022 21.18 -21.24 37.99
CA LEU A 1022 22.15 -21.56 39.04
C LEU A 1022 21.56 -22.57 40.05
N GLU A 1023 20.35 -22.34 40.55
CA GLU A 1023 19.66 -23.21 41.53
C GLU A 1023 19.34 -24.60 40.95
N ASN A 1024 18.92 -24.70 39.68
CA ASN A 1024 18.67 -25.98 39.02
C ASN A 1024 19.97 -26.77 38.74
N LEU A 1025 21.13 -26.11 38.66
CA LEU A 1025 22.40 -26.71 38.24
C LEU A 1025 23.45 -26.86 39.34
N SER A 1026 23.21 -26.36 40.55
CA SER A 1026 24.10 -26.52 41.71
C SER A 1026 23.99 -27.91 42.33
N ASP A 1027 22.77 -28.43 42.46
CA ASP A 1027 22.46 -29.58 43.32
C ASP A 1027 22.34 -30.92 42.55
N THR A 1028 22.46 -30.89 41.21
CA THR A 1028 22.39 -32.08 40.35
C THR A 1028 23.72 -32.43 39.69
N PRO A 1029 24.17 -33.70 39.74
CA PRO A 1029 25.28 -34.17 38.92
C PRO A 1029 24.96 -33.99 37.43
N THR A 1030 25.89 -33.38 36.71
CA THR A 1030 25.87 -33.25 35.24
C THR A 1030 27.08 -33.96 34.67
N GLY A 1031 26.92 -34.69 33.57
CA GLY A 1031 28.00 -35.45 32.94
C GLY A 1031 29.14 -34.58 32.40
N GLU A 1032 30.30 -35.19 32.14
CA GLU A 1032 31.51 -34.51 31.62
C GLU A 1032 31.30 -33.82 30.26
N ASN A 1033 30.22 -34.14 29.55
CA ASN A 1033 29.84 -33.51 28.29
C ASN A 1033 28.98 -32.23 28.45
N VAL A 1034 28.68 -31.79 29.69
CA VAL A 1034 27.93 -30.55 29.97
C VAL A 1034 28.87 -29.42 30.40
N ILE A 1035 28.93 -28.36 29.59
CA ILE A 1035 29.68 -27.13 29.86
C ILE A 1035 28.72 -26.06 30.36
N LYS A 1036 28.99 -25.51 31.54
CA LYS A 1036 28.22 -24.43 32.17
C LYS A 1036 29.02 -23.12 32.09
N VAL A 1037 28.45 -22.08 31.49
CA VAL A 1037 28.93 -20.69 31.57
C VAL A 1037 27.79 -19.88 32.17
N LEU A 1038 27.88 -19.62 33.47
CA LEU A 1038 26.87 -18.90 34.23
C LEU A 1038 27.48 -17.61 34.79
N ASP A 1039 26.90 -16.47 34.46
CA ASP A 1039 27.36 -15.16 34.94
C ASP A 1039 26.16 -14.29 35.32
N MET A 1040 25.96 -14.09 36.63
CA MET A 1040 24.84 -13.32 37.18
C MET A 1040 24.96 -11.81 36.97
N GLU A 1041 26.14 -11.30 36.57
CA GLU A 1041 26.40 -9.86 36.38
C GLU A 1041 26.33 -9.46 34.89
N ARG A 1042 25.78 -10.34 34.05
CA ARG A 1042 25.65 -10.18 32.60
C ARG A 1042 24.31 -10.70 32.11
N SER A 1043 24.00 -10.51 30.83
CA SER A 1043 22.80 -11.06 30.20
C SER A 1043 23.20 -12.19 29.23
N GLY A 1044 22.26 -13.09 28.90
CA GLY A 1044 22.51 -14.21 27.99
C GLY A 1044 23.09 -13.77 26.64
N ALA A 1045 22.65 -12.62 26.11
CA ALA A 1045 23.17 -12.03 24.88
C ALA A 1045 24.67 -11.72 24.97
N THR A 1046 25.12 -11.05 26.04
CA THR A 1046 26.54 -10.63 26.15
C THR A 1046 27.46 -11.78 26.54
N ILE A 1047 26.97 -12.75 27.31
CA ILE A 1047 27.67 -14.02 27.57
C ILE A 1047 27.87 -14.78 26.24
N ALA A 1048 26.81 -14.91 25.43
CA ALA A 1048 26.89 -15.55 24.12
C ALA A 1048 27.80 -14.81 23.14
N PHE A 1049 27.73 -13.47 23.10
CA PHE A 1049 28.59 -12.63 22.26
C PHE A 1049 30.08 -12.92 22.50
N ASP A 1050 30.54 -12.84 23.75
CA ASP A 1050 31.95 -13.06 24.07
C ASP A 1050 32.36 -14.53 23.87
N TYR A 1051 31.50 -15.48 24.25
CA TYR A 1051 31.74 -16.91 24.03
C TYR A 1051 31.94 -17.26 22.54
N PHE A 1052 31.04 -16.79 21.67
CA PHE A 1052 31.12 -17.08 20.24
C PHE A 1052 32.24 -16.30 19.55
N LYS A 1053 32.58 -15.07 19.99
CA LYS A 1053 33.73 -14.31 19.49
C LYS A 1053 35.07 -14.93 19.90
N GLU A 1054 35.20 -15.43 21.13
CA GLU A 1054 36.41 -16.16 21.56
C GLU A 1054 36.53 -17.51 20.81
N LYS A 1055 35.41 -18.21 20.60
CA LYS A 1055 35.35 -19.45 19.83
C LYS A 1055 35.71 -19.24 18.36
N LEU A 1056 35.26 -18.15 17.74
CA LEU A 1056 35.66 -17.74 16.38
C LEU A 1056 37.18 -17.52 16.29
N ASN A 1057 37.75 -16.82 17.28
CA ASN A 1057 39.18 -16.53 17.32
C ASN A 1057 40.07 -17.79 17.44
N LYS A 1058 39.55 -18.87 18.04
CA LYS A 1058 40.22 -20.18 18.12
C LYS A 1058 40.02 -21.05 16.87
N PHE A 1059 39.16 -20.66 15.93
CA PHE A 1059 38.81 -21.45 14.74
C PHE A 1059 39.61 -21.01 13.49
N LYS A 1060 40.04 -21.97 12.66
CA LYS A 1060 40.79 -21.69 11.43
C LYS A 1060 39.85 -21.39 10.25
N ILE A 1061 39.44 -20.12 10.14
CA ILE A 1061 38.72 -19.58 8.96
C ILE A 1061 39.66 -18.83 7.99
N ASN A 1062 39.17 -18.57 6.77
CA ASN A 1062 39.87 -17.76 5.76
C ASN A 1062 40.13 -16.33 6.31
N PRO A 1063 41.36 -15.78 6.23
CA PRO A 1063 41.69 -14.44 6.72
C PRO A 1063 40.76 -13.32 6.23
N GLY A 1064 40.37 -13.33 4.95
CA GLY A 1064 39.47 -12.31 4.40
C GLY A 1064 38.07 -12.37 5.01
N LYS A 1065 37.54 -13.58 5.20
CA LYS A 1065 36.25 -13.80 5.87
C LYS A 1065 36.32 -13.46 7.36
N LYS A 1066 37.49 -13.68 8.01
CA LYS A 1066 37.71 -13.31 9.40
C LYS A 1066 37.60 -11.80 9.63
N VAL A 1067 38.32 -11.00 8.84
CA VAL A 1067 38.34 -9.53 8.99
C VAL A 1067 36.93 -8.94 8.90
N VAL A 1068 36.11 -9.40 7.94
CA VAL A 1068 34.71 -8.94 7.81
C VAL A 1068 33.91 -9.26 9.07
N VAL A 1069 33.96 -10.50 9.56
CA VAL A 1069 33.14 -10.93 10.71
C VAL A 1069 33.62 -10.33 12.03
N ASP A 1070 34.93 -10.18 12.25
CA ASP A 1070 35.44 -9.48 13.43
C ASP A 1070 34.95 -8.02 13.46
N CYS A 1071 34.92 -7.33 12.31
CA CYS A 1071 34.34 -5.98 12.19
C CYS A 1071 32.81 -5.97 12.43
N GLU A 1072 32.08 -7.02 12.07
CA GLU A 1072 30.66 -7.14 12.40
C GLU A 1072 30.43 -7.32 13.90
N PHE A 1073 31.19 -8.18 14.57
CA PHE A 1073 31.14 -8.28 16.04
C PHE A 1073 31.46 -6.93 16.70
N ASP A 1074 32.52 -6.24 16.27
CA ASP A 1074 32.88 -4.92 16.82
C ASP A 1074 31.78 -3.86 16.60
N ARG A 1075 31.15 -3.81 15.41
CA ARG A 1075 30.02 -2.92 15.12
C ARG A 1075 28.80 -3.20 16.02
N LEU A 1076 28.53 -4.46 16.32
CA LEU A 1076 27.33 -4.88 17.06
C LEU A 1076 27.49 -4.76 18.58
N ARG A 1077 28.74 -4.73 19.09
CA ARG A 1077 29.02 -4.70 20.54
C ARG A 1077 28.19 -3.67 21.33
N PRO A 1078 28.01 -2.41 20.87
CA PRO A 1078 27.18 -1.44 21.59
C PRO A 1078 25.70 -1.87 21.70
N LEU A 1079 25.12 -2.47 20.66
CA LEU A 1079 23.73 -2.95 20.72
C LEU A 1079 23.57 -4.03 21.80
N PHE A 1080 24.52 -4.96 21.88
CA PHE A 1080 24.54 -6.01 22.92
C PHE A 1080 24.67 -5.43 24.34
N GLU A 1081 25.43 -4.34 24.53
CA GLU A 1081 25.54 -3.67 25.83
C GLU A 1081 24.26 -2.92 26.23
N TYR A 1082 23.52 -2.36 25.27
CA TYR A 1082 22.19 -1.78 25.51
C TYR A 1082 21.07 -2.82 25.74
N ILE A 1083 21.24 -4.05 25.23
CA ILE A 1083 20.40 -5.20 25.60
C ILE A 1083 20.66 -5.56 27.06
N GLU A 1084 21.92 -5.81 27.46
CA GLU A 1084 22.27 -6.14 28.87
C GLU A 1084 21.80 -5.07 29.85
N ASP A 1085 22.02 -3.79 29.55
CA ASP A 1085 21.70 -2.69 30.45
C ASP A 1085 20.18 -2.48 30.64
N GLY A 1086 19.37 -2.93 29.67
CA GLY A 1086 17.91 -2.96 29.79
C GLY A 1086 17.36 -4.25 30.42
N ASP A 1087 17.91 -5.40 30.03
CA ASP A 1087 17.54 -6.72 30.53
C ASP A 1087 17.80 -6.86 32.04
N LEU A 1088 18.97 -6.45 32.50
CA LEU A 1088 19.33 -6.41 33.92
C LEU A 1088 18.73 -5.22 34.69
N TRP A 1089 17.84 -4.42 34.06
CA TRP A 1089 17.23 -3.21 34.61
C TRP A 1089 18.23 -2.18 35.17
N ARG A 1090 19.45 -2.16 34.61
CA ARG A 1090 20.57 -1.34 35.09
C ARG A 1090 20.44 0.12 34.66
N TRP A 1091 19.97 0.38 33.44
CA TRP A 1091 19.71 1.72 32.89
C TRP A 1091 20.87 2.73 33.02
N ARG A 1092 22.13 2.25 32.98
CA ARG A 1092 23.35 3.06 33.14
C ARG A 1092 23.77 3.73 31.84
N LEU A 1093 23.41 3.16 30.68
CA LEU A 1093 23.80 3.70 29.38
C LEU A 1093 22.91 4.89 28.99
N PRO A 1094 23.46 5.93 28.34
CA PRO A 1094 22.67 7.06 27.86
C PRO A 1094 21.48 6.60 27.03
N ASN A 1095 20.28 7.12 27.28
CA ASN A 1095 19.06 6.75 26.54
C ASN A 1095 18.74 5.23 26.50
N SER A 1096 19.28 4.41 27.41
CA SER A 1096 19.05 2.95 27.48
C SER A 1096 17.55 2.56 27.52
N LYS A 1097 16.74 3.33 28.25
CA LYS A 1097 15.27 3.20 28.28
C LYS A 1097 14.59 3.54 26.95
N ALA A 1098 15.16 4.47 26.18
CA ALA A 1098 14.65 4.82 24.86
C ALA A 1098 14.97 3.69 23.87
N PHE A 1099 16.23 3.24 23.80
CA PHE A 1099 16.60 2.06 22.99
C PHE A 1099 15.67 0.87 23.25
N ASN A 1100 15.46 0.52 24.52
CA ASN A 1100 14.60 -0.59 24.94
C ASN A 1100 13.09 -0.35 24.69
N ASN A 1101 12.67 0.87 24.37
CA ASN A 1101 11.32 1.15 23.85
C ASN A 1101 11.30 1.09 22.32
N GLY A 1102 12.21 1.79 21.64
CA GLY A 1102 12.31 1.78 20.18
C GLY A 1102 12.47 0.37 19.60
N LEU A 1103 13.23 -0.51 20.26
CA LEU A 1103 13.39 -1.91 19.86
C LEU A 1103 12.06 -2.71 19.98
N LYS A 1104 11.18 -2.34 20.91
CA LYS A 1104 9.83 -2.92 21.03
C LYS A 1104 8.86 -2.31 20.03
N ASP A 1105 9.00 -1.01 19.76
CA ASP A 1105 8.19 -0.28 18.79
C ASP A 1105 8.47 -0.74 17.34
N LEU A 1106 9.63 -1.36 17.07
CA LEU A 1106 9.93 -2.07 15.81
C LEU A 1106 9.13 -3.38 15.63
N GLY A 1107 8.50 -3.91 16.68
CA GLY A 1107 7.54 -5.01 16.60
C GLY A 1107 8.12 -6.35 16.11
N PHE A 1108 9.40 -6.62 16.33
CA PHE A 1108 10.05 -7.84 15.86
C PHE A 1108 9.43 -9.11 16.44
N GLU A 1109 9.07 -10.04 15.55
CA GLU A 1109 8.86 -11.44 15.88
C GLU A 1109 10.23 -12.09 16.11
N TYR A 1110 10.49 -12.55 17.34
CA TYR A 1110 11.76 -13.14 17.77
C TYR A 1110 11.86 -14.65 17.53
N ASP A 1111 10.79 -15.31 17.07
CA ASP A 1111 10.85 -16.70 16.62
C ASP A 1111 11.42 -16.72 15.19
N VAL A 1112 12.66 -17.17 15.01
CA VAL A 1112 13.31 -17.24 13.68
C VAL A 1112 12.59 -18.19 12.71
N ARG A 1113 11.73 -19.09 13.22
CA ARG A 1113 10.87 -20.00 12.44
C ARG A 1113 9.55 -19.34 12.01
N LEU A 1114 9.27 -18.12 12.48
CA LEU A 1114 8.18 -17.24 12.05
C LEU A 1114 8.71 -15.95 11.39
N ASN A 1115 9.97 -15.60 11.64
CA ASN A 1115 10.70 -14.49 11.04
C ASN A 1115 12.11 -14.93 10.59
N PRO A 1116 12.27 -15.55 9.42
CA PRO A 1116 13.58 -15.97 8.91
C PRO A 1116 14.53 -14.79 8.67
N SER A 1117 14.00 -13.58 8.46
CA SER A 1117 14.78 -12.36 8.34
C SER A 1117 15.29 -11.80 9.67
N LEU A 1118 14.94 -12.39 10.83
CA LEU A 1118 15.25 -11.87 12.17
C LEU A 1118 16.72 -11.46 12.32
N TYR A 1119 17.68 -12.34 11.98
CA TYR A 1119 19.09 -11.99 12.12
C TYR A 1119 19.51 -10.86 11.18
N GLN A 1120 18.98 -10.79 9.96
CA GLN A 1120 19.24 -9.67 9.04
C GLN A 1120 18.62 -8.36 9.56
N GLN A 1121 17.43 -8.41 10.15
CA GLN A 1121 16.79 -7.27 10.81
C GLN A 1121 17.63 -6.77 11.99
N LEU A 1122 18.05 -7.67 12.90
CA LEU A 1122 18.90 -7.32 14.03
C LEU A 1122 20.29 -6.79 13.59
N LEU A 1123 20.86 -7.34 12.51
CA LEU A 1123 22.11 -6.84 11.92
C LEU A 1123 21.93 -5.45 11.29
N SER A 1124 20.76 -5.15 10.73
CA SER A 1124 20.44 -3.84 10.13
C SER A 1124 20.19 -2.72 11.15
N LEU A 1125 20.14 -3.04 12.45
CA LEU A 1125 19.90 -2.06 13.50
C LEU A 1125 21.00 -1.01 13.58
N ASP A 1126 20.54 0.23 13.74
CA ASP A 1126 21.34 1.42 13.95
C ASP A 1126 20.99 2.00 15.33
N LEU A 1127 21.98 2.05 16.23
CA LEU A 1127 21.78 2.34 17.65
C LEU A 1127 21.04 3.68 17.87
N GLU A 1128 21.47 4.73 17.17
CA GLU A 1128 20.88 6.07 17.26
C GLU A 1128 19.47 6.10 16.67
N SER A 1129 19.21 5.41 15.56
CA SER A 1129 17.85 5.29 15.00
C SER A 1129 16.87 4.66 16.00
N VAL A 1130 17.26 3.57 16.65
CA VAL A 1130 16.44 2.87 17.66
C VAL A 1130 16.23 3.76 18.91
N ILE A 1131 17.28 4.46 19.37
CA ILE A 1131 17.18 5.43 20.46
C ILE A 1131 16.19 6.55 20.12
N ASN A 1132 16.33 7.19 18.96
CA ASN A 1132 15.50 8.34 18.58
C ASN A 1132 14.01 7.96 18.41
N GLN A 1133 13.72 6.81 17.79
CA GLN A 1133 12.36 6.26 17.74
C GLN A 1133 11.79 6.07 19.16
N GLY A 1134 12.59 5.50 20.06
CA GLY A 1134 12.21 5.30 21.45
C GLY A 1134 12.03 6.58 22.27
N ILE A 1135 12.75 7.67 21.96
CA ILE A 1135 12.59 8.98 22.60
C ILE A 1135 11.21 9.56 22.26
N VAL A 1136 10.79 9.50 20.98
CA VAL A 1136 9.45 9.95 20.56
C VAL A 1136 8.37 9.16 21.29
N THR A 1137 8.49 7.83 21.33
CA THR A 1137 7.52 6.98 22.01
C THR A 1137 7.50 7.21 23.53
N LEU A 1138 8.66 7.38 24.18
CA LEU A 1138 8.72 7.72 25.61
C LEU A 1138 8.07 9.07 25.90
N SER A 1139 8.26 10.08 25.04
CA SER A 1139 7.59 11.39 25.18
C SER A 1139 6.07 11.27 25.09
N HIS A 1140 5.56 10.40 24.21
CA HIS A 1140 4.11 10.13 24.12
C HIS A 1140 3.60 9.33 25.33
N LYS A 1141 4.27 8.23 25.70
CA LYS A 1141 3.93 7.39 26.86
C LYS A 1141 3.96 8.20 28.17
N GLN A 1142 4.94 9.10 28.33
CA GLN A 1142 5.02 9.96 29.52
C GLN A 1142 3.87 10.97 29.60
N LYS A 1143 3.41 11.55 28.48
CA LYS A 1143 2.20 12.41 28.48
C LYS A 1143 0.96 11.65 28.94
N LEU A 1144 0.73 10.45 28.41
CA LEU A 1144 -0.37 9.58 28.83
C LEU A 1144 -0.28 9.22 30.32
N ILE A 1145 0.94 8.98 30.82
CA ILE A 1145 1.20 8.74 32.25
C ILE A 1145 0.93 9.99 33.09
N ASP A 1146 1.40 11.17 32.71
CA ASP A 1146 1.17 12.42 33.46
C ASP A 1146 -0.31 12.83 33.47
N ASP A 1147 -1.02 12.68 32.34
CA ASP A 1147 -2.46 12.90 32.24
C ASP A 1147 -3.22 11.94 33.18
N ALA A 1148 -2.88 10.64 33.21
CA ALA A 1148 -3.49 9.69 34.13
C ALA A 1148 -3.13 9.96 35.60
N LEU A 1149 -1.86 10.27 35.90
CA LEU A 1149 -1.41 10.63 37.26
C LEU A 1149 -2.08 11.92 37.77
N SER A 1150 -2.53 12.81 36.89
CA SER A 1150 -3.31 14.00 37.30
C SER A 1150 -4.71 13.64 37.84
N HIS A 1151 -5.26 12.48 37.44
CA HIS A 1151 -6.53 11.93 37.91
C HIS A 1151 -6.39 10.94 39.08
N SER A 1152 -5.19 10.83 39.67
CA SER A 1152 -4.94 9.91 40.79
C SER A 1152 -5.67 10.30 42.09
N TYR A 1153 -6.11 9.29 42.83
CA TYR A 1153 -6.93 9.41 44.03
C TYR A 1153 -6.42 8.49 45.15
N GLU A 1154 -6.78 8.75 46.40
CA GLU A 1154 -6.29 7.96 47.54
C GLU A 1154 -7.19 6.75 47.82
N ILE A 1155 -6.58 5.59 48.11
CA ILE A 1155 -7.26 4.38 48.57
C ILE A 1155 -6.68 3.85 49.88
N ALA A 1156 -7.57 3.34 50.73
CA ALA A 1156 -7.25 2.57 51.93
C ALA A 1156 -7.21 1.08 51.58
N LEU A 1157 -6.01 0.54 51.29
CA LEU A 1157 -5.80 -0.82 50.79
C LEU A 1157 -6.38 -1.87 51.74
N GLY A 1158 -7.27 -2.73 51.23
CA GLY A 1158 -7.99 -3.71 52.05
C GLY A 1158 -8.85 -3.07 53.14
N ALA A 1159 -9.56 -1.98 52.83
CA ALA A 1159 -10.27 -1.13 53.79
C ALA A 1159 -9.38 -0.62 54.94
N GLY A 1160 -8.12 -0.28 54.61
CA GLY A 1160 -7.11 0.27 55.53
C GLY A 1160 -6.20 -0.76 56.20
N LEU A 1161 -6.48 -2.07 56.08
CA LEU A 1161 -5.65 -3.15 56.66
C LEU A 1161 -4.19 -3.12 56.20
N PHE A 1162 -3.92 -2.60 55.01
CA PHE A 1162 -2.58 -2.47 54.44
C PHE A 1162 -2.11 -1.02 54.32
N GLY A 1163 -2.74 -0.09 55.05
CA GLY A 1163 -2.46 1.34 54.96
C GLY A 1163 -3.04 1.98 53.69
N HIS A 1164 -2.54 3.18 53.37
CA HIS A 1164 -3.07 4.03 52.31
C HIS A 1164 -2.05 4.21 51.18
N CYS A 1165 -2.51 4.38 49.94
CA CYS A 1165 -1.69 4.74 48.78
C CYS A 1165 -2.50 5.51 47.73
N LEU A 1166 -1.84 6.03 46.69
CA LEU A 1166 -2.54 6.52 45.51
C LEU A 1166 -2.91 5.38 44.56
N ALA A 1167 -4.06 5.56 43.91
CA ALA A 1167 -4.60 4.74 42.85
C ALA A 1167 -4.93 5.58 41.61
N VAL A 1168 -5.08 4.91 40.46
CA VAL A 1168 -5.56 5.51 39.21
C VAL A 1168 -6.36 4.50 38.39
N ASP A 1169 -7.49 4.94 37.85
CA ASP A 1169 -8.31 4.18 36.90
C ASP A 1169 -7.71 4.37 35.49
N ALA A 1170 -7.33 3.27 34.83
CA ALA A 1170 -6.38 3.26 33.71
C ALA A 1170 -6.76 2.30 32.58
N ASP A 1171 -8.07 2.04 32.37
CA ASP A 1171 -8.58 1.13 31.34
C ASP A 1171 -7.99 1.37 29.94
N SER A 1172 -7.79 2.63 29.56
CA SER A 1172 -7.33 3.03 28.23
C SER A 1172 -5.81 3.03 28.04
N ILE A 1173 -5.03 2.73 29.10
CA ILE A 1173 -3.55 2.68 29.07
C ILE A 1173 -3.00 1.53 29.94
N ALA A 1174 -3.73 0.43 30.02
CA ALA A 1174 -3.42 -0.72 30.89
C ALA A 1174 -2.06 -1.38 30.57
N GLU A 1175 -1.53 -1.20 29.36
CA GLU A 1175 -0.18 -1.57 28.95
C GLU A 1175 0.91 -0.81 29.71
N LEU A 1176 0.69 0.48 30.06
CA LEU A 1176 1.65 1.33 30.79
C LEU A 1176 1.63 1.13 32.32
N ARG A 1177 0.84 0.19 32.84
CA ARG A 1177 0.63 -0.08 34.28
C ARG A 1177 1.90 -0.24 35.13
N SER A 1178 3.04 -0.61 34.54
CA SER A 1178 4.31 -0.73 35.26
C SER A 1178 4.92 0.64 35.57
N ASP A 1179 5.14 1.47 34.55
CA ASP A 1179 5.72 2.80 34.69
C ASP A 1179 4.76 3.75 35.41
N LEU A 1180 3.47 3.71 35.05
CA LEU A 1180 2.40 4.43 35.73
C LEU A 1180 2.34 4.09 37.22
N GLY A 1181 2.34 2.79 37.56
CA GLY A 1181 2.31 2.32 38.95
C GLY A 1181 3.55 2.70 39.74
N HIS A 1182 4.73 2.70 39.13
CA HIS A 1182 5.98 3.10 39.79
C HIS A 1182 6.02 4.62 40.05
N GLN A 1183 5.62 5.46 39.09
CA GLN A 1183 5.51 6.90 39.31
C GLN A 1183 4.43 7.24 40.35
N LEU A 1184 3.33 6.49 40.37
CA LEU A 1184 2.25 6.59 41.38
C LEU A 1184 2.73 6.17 42.79
N ALA A 1185 3.61 5.18 42.89
CA ALA A 1185 4.26 4.78 44.15
C ALA A 1185 5.22 5.87 44.67
N MET A 1186 6.02 6.48 43.79
CA MET A 1186 6.85 7.65 44.13
C MET A 1186 6.00 8.84 44.60
N ARG A 1187 4.90 9.16 43.89
CA ARG A 1187 3.95 10.21 44.32
C ARG A 1187 3.30 9.87 45.67
N SER A 1188 3.00 8.61 45.95
CA SER A 1188 2.45 8.17 47.24
C SER A 1188 3.45 8.35 48.39
N CYS A 1189 4.71 7.94 48.19
CA CYS A 1189 5.80 8.15 49.16
C CYS A 1189 6.01 9.66 49.45
N ASN A 1190 6.03 10.49 48.41
CA ASN A 1190 6.14 11.96 48.53
C ASN A 1190 4.96 12.60 49.31
N LEU A 1191 3.76 11.99 49.27
CA LEU A 1191 2.59 12.39 50.06
C LEU A 1191 2.55 11.77 51.47
N LYS A 1192 3.59 11.04 51.88
CA LYS A 1192 3.69 10.31 53.16
C LYS A 1192 2.66 9.17 53.33
N LEU A 1193 2.19 8.62 52.21
CA LEU A 1193 1.44 7.36 52.16
C LEU A 1193 2.41 6.17 52.12
N ARG A 1194 1.92 4.92 51.99
CA ARG A 1194 2.79 3.76 51.67
C ARG A 1194 3.59 4.04 50.40
N GLY A 1195 4.78 3.46 50.28
CA GLY A 1195 5.59 3.49 49.04
C GLY A 1195 5.05 2.55 47.97
N ILE A 1196 3.75 2.65 47.67
CA ILE A 1196 2.96 1.75 46.82
C ILE A 1196 2.11 2.60 45.87
N GLY A 1197 1.89 2.14 44.63
CA GLY A 1197 0.95 2.73 43.68
C GLY A 1197 0.05 1.65 43.08
N ALA A 1198 -1.25 1.92 42.97
CA ALA A 1198 -2.25 0.98 42.45
C ALA A 1198 -2.80 1.41 41.08
N VAL A 1199 -2.54 0.63 40.04
CA VAL A 1199 -3.14 0.83 38.71
C VAL A 1199 -4.33 -0.11 38.53
N ILE A 1200 -5.47 0.44 38.12
CA ILE A 1200 -6.78 -0.23 38.15
C ILE A 1200 -7.34 -0.26 36.73
N TYR A 1201 -7.68 -1.45 36.23
CA TYR A 1201 -8.15 -1.61 34.85
C TYR A 1201 -9.00 -2.88 34.66
N ARG A 1202 -9.92 -2.86 33.70
CA ARG A 1202 -10.66 -4.05 33.24
C ARG A 1202 -9.78 -5.01 32.45
N VAL A 1203 -10.17 -6.27 32.43
CA VAL A 1203 -9.51 -7.35 31.67
C VAL A 1203 -10.58 -7.93 30.72
N PRO A 1204 -10.61 -7.52 29.44
CA PRO A 1204 -11.64 -7.94 28.49
C PRO A 1204 -11.81 -9.46 28.40
N GLU A 1205 -10.72 -10.21 28.57
CA GLU A 1205 -10.65 -11.67 28.52
C GLU A 1205 -11.38 -12.38 29.69
N LEU A 1206 -11.91 -11.64 30.66
CA LEU A 1206 -12.76 -12.17 31.74
C LEU A 1206 -14.27 -12.05 31.46
N GLU A 1207 -14.68 -11.38 30.38
CA GLU A 1207 -16.09 -11.14 29.98
C GLU A 1207 -16.99 -10.61 31.12
N ASN A 1208 -16.42 -9.86 32.07
CA ASN A 1208 -17.10 -9.45 33.31
C ASN A 1208 -16.70 -8.04 33.77
N ASP A 1209 -17.48 -7.04 33.36
CA ASP A 1209 -17.27 -5.61 33.68
C ASP A 1209 -17.33 -5.24 35.18
N GLN A 1210 -17.73 -6.17 36.05
CA GLN A 1210 -17.80 -5.97 37.50
C GLN A 1210 -16.49 -6.35 38.23
N LEU A 1211 -15.51 -6.94 37.53
CA LEU A 1211 -14.21 -7.29 38.05
C LEU A 1211 -13.11 -6.38 37.49
N LEU A 1212 -12.36 -5.76 38.40
CA LEU A 1212 -11.24 -4.89 38.10
C LEU A 1212 -9.94 -5.55 38.54
N LYS A 1213 -8.88 -5.42 37.73
CA LYS A 1213 -7.54 -5.87 38.07
C LYS A 1213 -6.78 -4.74 38.74
N ILE A 1214 -6.37 -4.99 39.97
CA ILE A 1214 -5.54 -4.08 40.76
C ILE A 1214 -4.10 -4.54 40.59
N SER A 1215 -3.25 -3.74 39.94
CA SER A 1215 -1.82 -4.00 39.84
C SER A 1215 -1.04 -3.02 40.71
N LEU A 1216 -0.35 -3.56 41.72
CA LEU A 1216 0.47 -2.78 42.64
C LEU A 1216 1.90 -2.71 42.11
N ARG A 1217 2.54 -1.55 42.31
CA ARG A 1217 4.00 -1.39 42.31
C ARG A 1217 4.44 -0.81 43.64
N SER A 1218 5.67 -1.07 44.04
CA SER A 1218 6.28 -0.42 45.20
C SER A 1218 7.67 0.16 44.92
N VAL A 1219 8.13 0.97 45.87
CA VAL A 1219 9.44 1.63 45.90
C VAL A 1219 10.11 1.40 47.26
N ASP A 1220 11.38 1.78 47.38
CA ASP A 1220 12.19 1.62 48.58
C ASP A 1220 12.23 0.17 49.10
N THR A 1221 11.78 -0.06 50.34
CA THR A 1221 11.84 -1.38 50.99
C THR A 1221 10.50 -2.13 51.02
N GLU A 1222 9.46 -1.57 50.41
CA GLU A 1222 8.05 -2.00 50.52
C GLU A 1222 7.74 -3.30 49.75
N ASP A 1223 6.99 -4.21 50.38
CA ASP A 1223 6.55 -5.49 49.79
C ASP A 1223 5.04 -5.50 49.49
N THR A 1224 4.69 -5.78 48.23
CA THR A 1224 3.31 -5.84 47.73
C THR A 1224 2.71 -7.26 47.70
N THR A 1225 3.50 -8.29 47.99
CA THR A 1225 3.05 -9.70 47.94
C THR A 1225 2.07 -10.10 49.05
N PRO A 1226 2.17 -9.63 50.32
CA PRO A 1226 1.18 -9.97 51.34
C PRO A 1226 -0.22 -9.43 51.01
N ILE A 1227 -0.26 -8.32 50.27
CA ILE A 1227 -1.48 -7.65 49.84
C ILE A 1227 -2.16 -8.48 48.74
N SER A 1228 -1.44 -8.83 47.67
CA SER A 1228 -2.02 -9.66 46.59
C SER A 1228 -2.46 -11.04 47.08
N LEU A 1229 -1.65 -11.69 47.93
CA LEU A 1229 -1.97 -13.01 48.47
C LEU A 1229 -3.26 -13.00 49.30
N LYS A 1230 -3.56 -11.89 50.00
CA LYS A 1230 -4.81 -11.73 50.77
C LYS A 1230 -6.06 -11.74 49.89
N PHE A 1231 -5.94 -11.30 48.64
CA PHE A 1231 -7.02 -11.24 47.64
C PHE A 1231 -6.87 -12.30 46.53
N GLY A 1232 -6.17 -13.41 46.81
CA GLY A 1232 -6.03 -14.54 45.88
C GLY A 1232 -5.15 -14.27 44.65
N GLY A 1233 -4.43 -13.15 44.62
CA GLY A 1233 -3.50 -12.79 43.57
C GLY A 1233 -2.04 -13.12 43.91
N GLY A 1234 -1.11 -12.69 43.06
CA GLY A 1234 0.31 -13.01 43.17
C GLY A 1234 1.23 -11.98 42.52
N GLY A 1235 2.54 -12.22 42.64
CA GLY A 1235 3.61 -11.36 42.14
C GLY A 1235 4.91 -11.55 42.91
N HIS A 1236 5.78 -10.54 42.83
CA HIS A 1236 7.01 -10.43 43.63
C HIS A 1236 7.01 -9.10 44.40
N ARG A 1237 7.96 -8.92 45.33
CA ARG A 1237 8.04 -7.76 46.26
C ARG A 1237 7.60 -6.43 45.63
N ASN A 1238 8.25 -6.07 44.51
CA ASN A 1238 8.12 -4.76 43.87
C ASN A 1238 6.91 -4.64 42.93
N ALA A 1239 6.26 -5.75 42.57
CA ALA A 1239 5.10 -5.77 41.68
C ALA A 1239 4.18 -6.98 41.90
N SER A 1240 2.92 -6.72 42.22
CA SER A 1240 1.90 -7.76 42.39
C SER A 1240 0.56 -7.38 41.75
N SER A 1241 -0.36 -8.33 41.64
CA SER A 1241 -1.73 -8.03 41.21
C SER A 1241 -2.76 -9.03 41.72
N PHE A 1242 -4.01 -8.58 41.83
CA PHE A 1242 -5.18 -9.36 42.21
C PHE A 1242 -6.43 -8.82 41.50
N LEU A 1243 -7.55 -9.53 41.60
CA LEU A 1243 -8.86 -9.07 41.12
C LEU A 1243 -9.69 -8.57 42.30
N LEU A 1244 -10.46 -7.51 42.09
CA LEU A 1244 -11.35 -6.91 43.07
C LEU A 1244 -12.67 -6.51 42.39
N SER A 1245 -13.80 -6.60 43.10
CA SER A 1245 -15.08 -6.13 42.53
C SER A 1245 -15.18 -4.60 42.55
N SER A 1246 -15.83 -4.01 41.55
CA SER A 1246 -16.06 -2.56 41.49
C SER A 1246 -16.74 -2.01 42.75
N ALA A 1247 -17.71 -2.77 43.29
CA ALA A 1247 -18.44 -2.42 44.53
C ALA A 1247 -17.60 -2.55 45.81
N GLU A 1248 -16.44 -3.21 45.77
CA GLU A 1248 -15.48 -3.30 46.87
C GLU A 1248 -14.37 -2.25 46.74
N LEU A 1249 -13.92 -1.95 45.52
CA LEU A 1249 -13.02 -0.83 45.25
C LEU A 1249 -13.61 0.52 45.71
N GLU A 1250 -14.90 0.75 45.46
CA GLU A 1250 -15.61 1.95 45.94
C GLU A 1250 -15.66 2.08 47.47
N ARG A 1251 -15.36 1.01 48.22
CA ARG A 1251 -15.20 1.05 49.70
C ARG A 1251 -13.78 1.39 50.12
N TRP A 1252 -12.80 1.24 49.22
CA TRP A 1252 -11.40 1.58 49.49
C TRP A 1252 -11.11 3.05 49.15
N LYS A 1253 -11.87 3.67 48.22
CA LYS A 1253 -11.73 5.09 47.85
C LYS A 1253 -11.92 6.03 49.05
N VAL A 1254 -10.89 6.80 49.39
CA VAL A 1254 -10.92 7.76 50.50
C VAL A 1254 -11.66 9.02 50.07
N ARG A 1255 -12.87 9.21 50.62
CA ARG A 1255 -13.67 10.41 50.35
C ARG A 1255 -13.05 11.62 51.04
N LYS A 1256 -12.54 12.58 50.26
CA LYS A 1256 -12.22 13.92 50.76
C LYS A 1256 -13.51 14.56 51.28
N ASN A 1257 -13.53 14.96 52.54
CA ASN A 1257 -14.65 15.69 53.13
C ASN A 1257 -14.85 17.00 52.37
N ALA A 1258 -16.06 17.21 51.84
CA ALA A 1258 -16.47 18.53 51.37
C ALA A 1258 -16.62 19.45 52.58
N GLN A 1259 -15.65 20.35 52.77
CA GLN A 1259 -15.86 21.50 53.64
C GLN A 1259 -16.84 22.46 52.95
N ILE A 1260 -17.71 23.05 53.78
CA ILE A 1260 -18.61 24.16 53.43
C ILE A 1260 -17.83 25.46 53.58
#